data_AF-A0A8J5VVM4-F1
#
_entry.id   AF-A0A8J5VVM4-F1
#
_cell.length_a   1.000
_cell.length_b   1.000
_cell.length_c   1.000
_cell.angle_alpha   90.00
_cell.angle_beta   90.00
_cell.angle_gamma   90.00
#
_symmetry.space_group_name_H-M   'P 1'
#
loop_
_entity.id
_entity.type
_entity.pdbx_description
1 polymer ?
#
loop_
_entity_poly.entity_id
_entity_poly.type
_entity_poly.pdbx_seq_one_letter_code
_entity_poly.pdbx_strand_id
1 'polypeptide(L)'
;MRFPVRLPPPATAAAVAAATVLAAVALRRYHLYSHSSMATSAHRRGDSGGTTVVVSGKSPQDRQLLASAAGSLALGEGDAVEEITVTLDSGTGAGAGAGAGFDAGAYMGALRAGRFGRWMLWSPRLCSTHDLVVQNFDKLPVGVVCVACVQFKGRGRSKNTWESPPGCLMFSFTSQMKDAQKLPLIQYVVCLAMTEAIKELCCSKGLPELDVRIKWPNDLYLKGLKVGGILCTSSYGTKVYNICTGIGLNVDNEKPTTCLNAALQEMKVNSPKLKHEDILSSFFNKFEVLFEIFSNQGFQALEEKYYNSWLHSGQKVVVQDGHETRGVDSVVTIQGLTPTGYLHAIGEGGESYELHPDGNSFDFFTGSFKITPRRLGEPASGQGRAPMAQDDSVVSSQWLREHLGQPDVKVLDASWYMPVENRDPWQEYQVAHIPGALFFDIDGILDRTTDLPHMLPSEGAFAAAVSALDIKNHDKVIVYDGKGFFSAPRVWWMFRVYGHNKVWVLDGGLPQWRASGFDLESSCPGDAILKSKAANSAVEMVYNGQLADSVTFQTEFQPQLFWTLEKVKHNVAAQTHQQVDARPKGRFDGVAPEPRKGVRSGHIPGTKSVPFPEMFDGAPMLLPADEIRKKFEQAGISLDRPIVVTCGSGVTACILALGLYRLGKNDIPVYDGSWTEWEAQPDHDYPKVTSTGS
;
A
#
# COMPACT_ATOMS: atom_id res chain seq x y z
N MET A 1 -53.89 25.17 -46.16
CA MET A 1 -52.51 25.49 -46.60
C MET A 1 -51.55 24.52 -45.95
N ARG A 2 -50.76 23.81 -46.75
CA ARG A 2 -49.73 22.83 -46.33
C ARG A 2 -48.40 23.55 -46.17
N PHE A 3 -47.63 23.26 -45.11
CA PHE A 3 -46.18 23.07 -45.18
C PHE A 3 -45.73 22.03 -44.13
N PRO A 4 -44.67 21.24 -44.39
CA PRO A 4 -44.43 19.93 -43.79
C PRO A 4 -43.40 19.93 -42.66
N VAL A 5 -43.54 18.99 -41.72
CA VAL A 5 -42.50 18.66 -40.74
C VAL A 5 -41.55 17.62 -41.36
N ARG A 6 -40.27 17.97 -41.45
CA ARG A 6 -39.16 17.08 -41.84
C ARG A 6 -38.91 16.05 -40.73
N LEU A 7 -38.93 14.77 -41.07
CA LEU A 7 -38.30 13.71 -40.27
C LEU A 7 -36.78 13.70 -40.54
N PRO A 8 -35.91 13.48 -39.55
CA PRO A 8 -34.48 13.24 -39.76
C PRO A 8 -34.26 11.82 -40.33
N PRO A 9 -33.13 11.57 -41.02
CA PRO A 9 -32.85 10.28 -41.64
C PRO A 9 -32.54 9.20 -40.58
N PRO A 10 -32.74 7.90 -40.90
CA PRO A 10 -32.43 6.83 -39.97
C PRO A 10 -30.91 6.74 -39.76
N ALA A 11 -30.50 6.70 -38.50
CA ALA A 11 -29.14 6.39 -38.10
C ALA A 11 -28.74 5.02 -38.69
N THR A 12 -27.52 4.95 -39.22
CA THR A 12 -26.95 3.76 -39.84
C THR A 12 -26.92 2.57 -38.87
N ALA A 13 -27.11 1.36 -39.41
CA ALA A 13 -27.21 0.09 -38.69
C ALA A 13 -26.03 -0.23 -37.74
N ALA A 14 -24.92 0.51 -37.83
CA ALA A 14 -23.78 0.41 -36.92
C ALA A 14 -24.07 0.97 -35.51
N ALA A 15 -24.93 1.99 -35.38
CA ALA A 15 -25.25 2.59 -34.08
C ALA A 15 -26.20 1.73 -33.23
N VAL A 16 -27.07 0.95 -33.88
CA VAL A 16 -28.00 0.03 -33.20
C VAL A 16 -27.27 -1.23 -32.69
N ALA A 17 -26.22 -1.69 -33.39
CA ALA A 17 -25.41 -2.82 -32.94
C ALA A 17 -24.60 -2.52 -31.67
N ALA A 18 -24.02 -1.31 -31.55
CA ALA A 18 -23.24 -0.91 -30.37
C ALA A 18 -24.11 -0.71 -29.11
N ALA A 19 -25.31 -0.14 -29.26
CA ALA A 19 -26.24 0.04 -28.15
C ALA A 19 -26.82 -1.30 -27.64
N THR A 20 -26.99 -2.29 -28.53
CA THR A 20 -27.51 -3.61 -28.15
C THR A 20 -26.46 -4.46 -27.41
N VAL A 21 -25.17 -4.30 -27.73
CA VAL A 21 -24.07 -4.99 -27.01
C VAL A 21 -23.83 -4.38 -25.62
N LEU A 22 -23.90 -3.05 -25.48
CA LEU A 22 -23.77 -2.38 -24.18
C LEU A 22 -24.98 -2.65 -23.26
N ALA A 23 -26.19 -2.70 -23.81
CA ALA A 23 -27.39 -3.08 -23.06
C ALA A 23 -27.37 -4.56 -22.65
N ALA A 24 -26.87 -5.47 -23.49
CA ALA A 24 -26.76 -6.90 -23.16
C ALA A 24 -25.69 -7.19 -22.08
N VAL A 25 -24.60 -6.40 -22.03
CA VAL A 25 -23.56 -6.50 -20.97
C VAL A 25 -24.08 -5.91 -19.64
N ALA A 26 -24.86 -4.84 -19.69
CA ALA A 26 -25.49 -4.24 -18.50
C ALA A 26 -26.63 -5.11 -17.92
N LEU A 27 -27.48 -5.70 -18.78
CA LEU A 27 -28.57 -6.60 -18.36
C LEU A 27 -28.05 -7.97 -17.87
N ARG A 28 -26.94 -8.49 -18.41
CA ARG A 28 -26.30 -9.70 -17.85
C ARG A 28 -25.71 -9.47 -16.45
N ARG A 29 -25.20 -8.28 -16.16
CA ARG A 29 -24.74 -7.93 -14.79
C ARG A 29 -25.90 -7.75 -13.82
N TYR A 30 -27.07 -7.28 -14.27
CA TYR A 30 -28.25 -7.10 -13.42
C TYR A 30 -28.99 -8.42 -13.12
N HIS A 31 -29.06 -9.36 -14.07
CA HIS A 31 -29.73 -10.66 -13.84
C HIS A 31 -28.88 -11.71 -13.11
N LEU A 32 -27.55 -11.54 -13.03
CA LEU A 32 -26.69 -12.39 -12.18
C LEU A 32 -26.75 -12.02 -10.68
N TYR A 33 -27.34 -10.87 -10.33
CA TYR A 33 -27.49 -10.42 -8.94
C TYR A 33 -28.90 -10.60 -8.34
N SER A 34 -29.90 -11.05 -9.12
CA SER A 34 -31.30 -11.12 -8.65
C SER A 34 -31.90 -12.53 -8.48
N HIS A 35 -31.15 -13.62 -8.67
CA HIS A 35 -31.62 -14.98 -8.35
C HIS A 35 -30.51 -15.89 -7.82
N SER A 36 -30.18 -15.72 -6.54
CA SER A 36 -29.84 -16.84 -5.63
C SER A 36 -30.02 -16.40 -4.17
N SER A 37 -31.19 -15.85 -3.87
CA SER A 37 -31.74 -15.75 -2.52
C SER A 37 -32.77 -16.88 -2.38
N MET A 38 -32.29 -18.10 -2.11
CA MET A 38 -32.97 -19.20 -1.41
C MET A 38 -32.19 -20.51 -1.60
N ALA A 39 -31.85 -21.14 -0.47
CA ALA A 39 -31.20 -22.44 -0.29
C ALA A 39 -29.77 -22.56 -0.85
N THR A 40 -28.73 -22.31 -0.06
CA THR A 40 -28.22 -23.29 0.92
C THR A 40 -27.96 -22.66 2.30
N SER A 41 -29.02 -22.56 3.10
CA SER A 41 -28.95 -22.44 4.55
C SER A 41 -28.62 -23.79 5.22
N ALA A 42 -27.62 -24.50 4.71
CA ALA A 42 -27.22 -25.81 5.20
C ALA A 42 -25.69 -25.97 5.15
N HIS A 43 -24.98 -25.12 5.89
CA HIS A 43 -23.69 -25.39 6.58
C HIS A 43 -23.31 -24.18 7.47
N ARG A 44 -24.30 -23.57 8.13
CA ARG A 44 -24.11 -22.77 9.35
C ARG A 44 -24.65 -23.58 10.52
N ARG A 45 -24.01 -24.71 10.79
CA ARG A 45 -24.14 -25.46 12.05
C ARG A 45 -22.78 -26.06 12.35
N GLY A 46 -22.14 -25.52 13.39
CA GLY A 46 -21.07 -26.14 14.15
C GLY A 46 -19.86 -26.61 13.36
N ASP A 47 -18.86 -25.74 13.23
CA ASP A 47 -17.49 -26.21 13.46
C ASP A 47 -16.71 -25.09 14.15
N SER A 48 -16.63 -25.20 15.47
CA SER A 48 -15.57 -24.59 16.27
C SER A 48 -14.28 -25.38 16.04
N GLY A 49 -13.86 -25.48 14.77
CA GLY A 49 -12.73 -26.30 14.33
C GLY A 49 -11.52 -25.43 14.09
N GLY A 50 -10.45 -25.63 14.87
CA GLY A 50 -9.16 -24.97 14.67
C GLY A 50 -8.54 -25.26 13.30
N THR A 51 -7.59 -24.42 12.89
CA THR A 51 -6.87 -24.58 11.62
C THR A 51 -5.94 -25.78 11.71
N THR A 52 -6.16 -26.82 10.89
CA THR A 52 -5.24 -27.96 10.83
C THR A 52 -4.11 -27.72 9.85
N VAL A 53 -2.87 -27.89 10.30
CA VAL A 53 -1.66 -27.82 9.48
C VAL A 53 -0.97 -29.18 9.49
N VAL A 54 -0.80 -29.74 8.30
CA VAL A 54 -0.06 -30.98 8.07
C VAL A 54 1.41 -30.66 7.83
N VAL A 55 2.28 -31.29 8.62
CA VAL A 55 3.73 -31.15 8.52
C VAL A 55 4.30 -32.30 7.70
N SER A 56 5.04 -31.95 6.65
CA SER A 56 5.77 -32.86 5.78
C SER A 56 7.23 -32.42 5.63
N GLY A 57 8.10 -33.38 5.34
CA GLY A 57 9.52 -33.15 5.13
C GLY A 57 10.13 -34.17 4.19
N LYS A 58 11.20 -33.79 3.49
CA LYS A 58 11.92 -34.63 2.52
C LYS A 58 12.54 -35.88 3.16
N SER A 59 12.91 -35.79 4.44
CA SER A 59 13.40 -36.90 5.27
C SER A 59 12.60 -37.00 6.57
N PRO A 60 12.65 -38.16 7.27
CA PRO A 60 12.08 -38.28 8.61
C PRO A 60 12.63 -37.25 9.61
N GLN A 61 13.93 -36.91 9.50
CA GLN A 61 14.57 -35.89 10.33
C GLN A 61 14.04 -34.49 10.03
N ASP A 62 13.87 -34.14 8.75
CA ASP A 62 13.29 -32.86 8.33
C ASP A 62 11.86 -32.72 8.85
N ARG A 63 11.09 -33.81 8.81
CA ARG A 63 9.72 -33.87 9.32
C ARG A 63 9.66 -33.62 10.83
N GLN A 64 10.54 -34.25 11.60
CA GLN A 64 10.61 -34.03 13.06
C GLN A 64 11.04 -32.61 13.41
N LEU A 65 12.05 -32.07 12.74
CA LEU A 65 12.52 -30.71 12.96
C LEU A 65 11.40 -29.70 12.70
N LEU A 66 10.72 -29.80 11.56
CA LEU A 66 9.61 -28.91 11.25
C LEU A 66 8.44 -29.10 12.22
N ALA A 67 8.15 -30.32 12.66
CA ALA A 67 7.07 -30.57 13.62
C ALA A 67 7.34 -29.92 14.99
N SER A 68 8.59 -29.97 15.46
CA SER A 68 8.97 -29.27 16.69
C SER A 68 8.81 -27.75 16.58
N ALA A 69 9.18 -27.17 15.44
CA ALA A 69 8.96 -25.76 15.16
C ALA A 69 7.45 -25.43 15.04
N ALA A 70 6.71 -26.29 14.35
CA ALA A 70 5.30 -26.10 14.04
C ALA A 70 4.41 -26.10 15.28
N GLY A 71 4.76 -26.85 16.33
CA GLY A 71 3.99 -26.89 17.58
C GLY A 71 3.92 -25.56 18.34
N SER A 72 4.66 -24.53 17.90
CA SER A 72 4.66 -23.18 18.47
C SER A 72 4.13 -22.11 17.50
N LEU A 73 3.52 -22.53 16.38
CA LEU A 73 2.97 -21.60 15.40
C LEU A 73 1.79 -20.84 15.99
N ALA A 74 1.72 -19.56 15.66
CA ALA A 74 0.59 -18.69 15.98
C ALA A 74 0.07 -18.04 14.70
N LEU A 75 -1.24 -17.84 14.63
CA LEU A 75 -1.92 -17.08 13.58
C LEU A 75 -2.82 -16.05 14.26
N GLY A 76 -2.48 -14.76 14.10
CA GLY A 76 -3.17 -13.65 14.78
C GLY A 76 -2.47 -13.17 16.06
N GLU A 77 -2.98 -12.08 16.65
CA GLU A 77 -2.43 -11.44 17.86
C GLU A 77 -3.54 -11.22 18.90
N GLY A 78 -3.23 -11.34 20.19
CA GLY A 78 -4.17 -11.11 21.30
C GLY A 78 -5.21 -12.23 21.50
N ASP A 79 -6.45 -11.88 21.84
CA ASP A 79 -7.56 -12.84 22.10
C ASP A 79 -8.12 -13.52 20.83
N ALA A 80 -7.53 -13.25 19.65
CA ALA A 80 -7.96 -13.77 18.34
C ALA A 80 -6.93 -14.72 17.70
N VAL A 81 -6.06 -15.35 18.50
CA VAL A 81 -5.15 -16.39 18.02
C VAL A 81 -5.96 -17.59 17.55
N GLU A 82 -5.90 -17.90 16.26
CA GLU A 82 -6.49 -19.15 15.75
C GLU A 82 -5.73 -20.34 16.35
N GLU A 83 -6.46 -21.28 16.94
CA GLU A 83 -5.88 -22.51 17.45
C GLU A 83 -5.41 -23.37 16.27
N ILE A 84 -4.08 -23.49 16.12
CA ILE A 84 -3.47 -24.30 15.07
C ILE A 84 -3.25 -25.71 15.59
N THR A 85 -3.94 -26.67 15.00
CA THR A 85 -3.68 -28.09 15.26
C THR A 85 -2.64 -28.60 14.28
N VAL A 86 -1.49 -29.04 14.79
CA VAL A 86 -0.41 -29.59 13.97
C VAL A 86 -0.53 -31.10 13.90
N THR A 87 -0.62 -31.63 12.68
CA THR A 87 -0.64 -33.08 12.42
C THR A 87 0.57 -33.47 11.59
N LEU A 88 1.17 -34.62 11.91
CA LEU A 88 2.22 -35.21 11.08
C LEU A 88 1.59 -35.94 9.91
N ASP A 89 2.17 -35.78 8.72
CA ASP A 89 1.83 -36.64 7.58
C ASP A 89 2.06 -38.12 7.95
N SER A 90 1.06 -38.98 7.73
CA SER A 90 1.12 -40.41 8.05
C SER A 90 1.94 -41.21 7.03
N GLY A 91 2.43 -40.60 5.94
CA GLY A 91 3.28 -41.25 4.94
C GLY A 91 2.58 -42.32 4.09
N THR A 92 1.30 -42.60 4.38
CA THR A 92 0.38 -43.34 3.52
C THR A 92 -0.52 -42.29 2.86
N GLY A 93 -0.50 -42.17 1.53
CA GLY A 93 -1.28 -41.18 0.77
C GLY A 93 -2.81 -41.35 0.83
N ALA A 94 -3.37 -41.73 1.97
CA ALA A 94 -4.77 -42.09 2.18
C ALA A 94 -5.33 -41.63 3.55
N GLY A 95 -4.78 -40.56 4.15
CA GLY A 95 -5.10 -40.12 5.51
C GLY A 95 -5.89 -38.81 5.67
N ALA A 96 -6.26 -38.12 4.59
CA ALA A 96 -7.20 -37.00 4.63
C ALA A 96 -8.27 -37.27 3.56
N GLY A 97 -9.55 -37.13 3.91
CA GLY A 97 -10.71 -37.61 3.15
C GLY A 97 -10.57 -37.55 1.63
N ALA A 98 -10.89 -38.65 0.97
CA ALA A 98 -10.97 -38.76 -0.48
C ALA A 98 -11.93 -37.70 -1.04
N GLY A 99 -11.37 -36.58 -1.49
CA GLY A 99 -12.11 -35.45 -2.07
C GLY A 99 -11.49 -34.10 -1.69
N ALA A 100 -10.49 -33.67 -2.46
CA ALA A 100 -9.80 -32.36 -2.42
C ALA A 100 -8.66 -32.19 -1.38
N GLY A 101 -7.43 -32.57 -1.77
CA GLY A 101 -6.23 -32.22 -1.00
C GLY A 101 -4.93 -32.45 -1.77
N PHE A 102 -3.93 -31.58 -1.55
CA PHE A 102 -2.60 -31.60 -2.15
C PHE A 102 -1.81 -32.88 -1.78
N ASP A 103 -1.14 -33.53 -2.74
CA ASP A 103 -0.35 -34.74 -2.50
C ASP A 103 1.09 -34.42 -2.11
N ALA A 104 1.34 -34.34 -0.80
CA ALA A 104 2.67 -34.07 -0.25
C ALA A 104 3.70 -35.17 -0.56
N GLY A 105 3.26 -36.44 -0.69
CA GLY A 105 4.13 -37.56 -1.00
C GLY A 105 4.66 -37.48 -2.43
N ALA A 106 3.76 -37.24 -3.39
CA ALA A 106 4.11 -37.01 -4.79
C ALA A 106 5.01 -35.76 -4.95
N TYR A 107 4.70 -34.67 -4.24
CA TYR A 107 5.55 -33.48 -4.20
C TYR A 107 6.99 -33.79 -3.74
N MET A 108 7.13 -34.46 -2.58
CA MET A 108 8.45 -34.76 -2.00
C MET A 108 9.24 -35.74 -2.88
N GLY A 109 8.57 -36.69 -3.53
CA GLY A 109 9.18 -37.62 -4.47
C GLY A 109 9.75 -36.94 -5.73
N ALA A 110 9.12 -35.84 -6.16
CA ALA A 110 9.56 -35.07 -7.33
C ALA A 110 10.55 -33.92 -7.00
N LEU A 111 10.65 -33.53 -5.72
CA LEU A 111 11.51 -32.44 -5.27
C LEU A 111 13.00 -32.82 -5.30
N ARG A 112 13.76 -32.24 -6.23
CA ARG A 112 15.21 -32.36 -6.34
C ARG A 112 15.94 -31.31 -5.53
N ALA A 113 15.36 -30.12 -5.35
CA ALA A 113 15.94 -29.01 -4.59
C ALA A 113 16.39 -29.45 -3.18
N GLY A 114 17.55 -28.94 -2.77
CA GLY A 114 18.25 -29.28 -1.54
C GLY A 114 17.99 -28.33 -0.37
N ARG A 115 17.60 -27.08 -0.65
CA ARG A 115 17.33 -26.03 0.35
C ARG A 115 15.87 -25.61 0.36
N PHE A 116 15.31 -25.28 -0.81
CA PHE A 116 13.96 -24.73 -0.89
C PHE A 116 12.90 -25.82 -1.06
N GLY A 117 11.80 -25.70 -0.31
CA GLY A 117 10.63 -26.56 -0.40
C GLY A 117 10.74 -27.91 0.31
N ARG A 118 11.89 -28.24 0.92
CA ARG A 118 12.11 -29.54 1.58
C ARG A 118 11.37 -29.71 2.90
N TRP A 119 10.94 -28.60 3.50
CA TRP A 119 10.04 -28.53 4.65
C TRP A 119 8.71 -27.96 4.17
N MET A 120 7.61 -28.63 4.50
CA MET A 120 6.29 -28.25 4.03
C MET A 120 5.27 -28.20 5.16
N LEU A 121 4.58 -27.06 5.23
CA LEU A 121 3.32 -26.89 5.96
C LEU A 121 2.19 -26.90 4.93
N TRP A 122 1.26 -27.83 5.03
CA TRP A 122 0.09 -27.87 4.14
C TRP A 122 -1.20 -27.74 4.94
N SER A 123 -2.16 -27.00 4.41
CA SER A 123 -3.51 -26.95 4.98
C SER A 123 -4.58 -26.94 3.88
N PRO A 124 -5.69 -27.67 4.02
CA PRO A 124 -6.80 -27.58 3.08
C PRO A 124 -7.42 -26.16 3.05
N ARG A 125 -7.44 -25.46 4.19
CA ARG A 125 -8.00 -24.11 4.29
C ARG A 125 -7.22 -23.30 5.32
N LEU A 126 -6.77 -22.11 4.94
CA LEU A 126 -5.94 -21.24 5.76
C LEU A 126 -6.37 -19.78 5.65
N CYS A 127 -6.15 -18.94 6.66
CA CYS A 127 -6.32 -17.49 6.53
C CYS A 127 -5.43 -16.94 5.40
N SER A 128 -4.11 -17.05 5.57
CA SER A 128 -3.08 -16.57 4.65
C SER A 128 -1.80 -17.38 4.89
N THR A 129 -1.31 -18.04 3.85
CA THR A 129 0.02 -18.69 3.83
C THR A 129 1.12 -17.67 4.10
N HIS A 130 0.94 -16.45 3.60
CA HIS A 130 1.90 -15.36 3.75
C HIS A 130 1.99 -14.90 5.21
N ASP A 131 0.83 -14.67 5.86
CA ASP A 131 0.79 -14.19 7.24
C ASP A 131 1.29 -15.28 8.20
N LEU A 132 0.95 -16.55 7.97
CA LEU A 132 1.48 -17.68 8.75
C LEU A 132 3.03 -17.70 8.69
N VAL A 133 3.61 -17.54 7.50
CA VAL A 133 5.06 -17.57 7.34
C VAL A 133 5.71 -16.33 7.95
N VAL A 134 5.17 -15.13 7.70
CA VAL A 134 5.75 -13.87 8.20
C VAL A 134 5.70 -13.81 9.73
N GLN A 135 4.59 -14.17 10.36
CA GLN A 135 4.44 -14.13 11.83
C GLN A 135 5.29 -15.17 12.57
N ASN A 136 5.75 -16.20 11.85
CA ASN A 136 6.51 -17.30 12.44
C ASN A 136 7.89 -17.48 11.81
N PHE A 137 8.40 -16.47 11.09
CA PHE A 137 9.64 -16.60 10.32
C PHE A 137 10.81 -17.07 11.18
N ASP A 138 10.96 -16.51 12.39
CA ASP A 138 12.06 -16.84 13.31
C ASP A 138 11.97 -18.25 13.90
N LYS A 139 10.78 -18.86 13.85
CA LYS A 139 10.54 -20.23 14.32
C LYS A 139 10.72 -21.26 13.20
N LEU A 140 10.66 -20.82 11.94
CA LEU A 140 10.62 -21.68 10.77
C LEU A 140 12.00 -21.81 10.11
N PRO A 141 12.36 -23.00 9.59
CA PRO A 141 13.59 -23.15 8.84
C PRO A 141 13.54 -22.35 7.52
N VAL A 142 14.67 -21.76 7.14
CA VAL A 142 14.81 -21.07 5.84
C VAL A 142 14.67 -22.08 4.72
N GLY A 143 13.78 -21.80 3.76
CA GLY A 143 13.41 -22.73 2.70
C GLY A 143 12.14 -23.52 2.97
N VAL A 144 11.43 -23.30 4.09
CA VAL A 144 10.09 -23.87 4.31
C VAL A 144 9.10 -23.31 3.29
N VAL A 145 8.16 -24.15 2.85
CA VAL A 145 6.99 -23.75 2.08
C VAL A 145 5.71 -24.00 2.87
N CYS A 146 4.81 -23.03 2.89
CA CYS A 146 3.43 -23.17 3.35
C CYS A 146 2.50 -23.19 2.14
N VAL A 147 1.65 -24.21 2.02
CA VAL A 147 0.71 -24.41 0.92
C VAL A 147 -0.72 -24.46 1.45
N ALA A 148 -1.64 -23.77 0.78
CA ALA A 148 -3.06 -23.83 1.07
C ALA A 148 -3.88 -24.18 -0.19
N CYS A 149 -4.91 -25.02 -0.06
CA CYS A 149 -5.86 -25.22 -1.17
C CYS A 149 -6.83 -24.04 -1.31
N VAL A 150 -7.22 -23.44 -0.19
CA VAL A 150 -8.08 -22.23 -0.14
C VAL A 150 -7.56 -21.27 0.93
N GLN A 151 -7.38 -20.00 0.56
CA GLN A 151 -7.14 -18.89 1.47
C GLN A 151 -8.39 -18.02 1.58
N PHE A 152 -8.79 -17.61 2.78
CA PHE A 152 -9.94 -16.70 2.97
C PHE A 152 -9.54 -15.28 3.40
N LYS A 153 -8.26 -15.04 3.67
CA LYS A 153 -7.65 -13.72 3.90
C LYS A 153 -6.32 -13.56 3.14
N GLY A 154 -6.25 -14.04 1.90
CA GLY A 154 -5.04 -13.95 1.08
C GLY A 154 -4.57 -12.51 0.86
N ARG A 155 -3.27 -12.28 0.75
CA ARG A 155 -2.66 -10.94 0.61
C ARG A 155 -2.35 -10.58 -0.85
N GLY A 156 -2.38 -9.27 -1.15
CA GLY A 156 -1.85 -8.66 -2.38
C GLY A 156 -0.99 -7.43 -2.07
N ARG A 157 -0.31 -6.88 -3.09
CA ARG A 157 0.68 -5.79 -2.95
C ARG A 157 0.12 -4.49 -2.33
N SER A 158 -1.15 -4.17 -2.60
CA SER A 158 -1.81 -2.96 -2.07
C SER A 158 -2.56 -3.21 -0.75
N LYS A 159 -2.11 -4.19 0.06
CA LYS A 159 -2.82 -4.70 1.25
C LYS A 159 -4.21 -5.28 0.98
N ASN A 160 -4.55 -5.52 -0.29
CA ASN A 160 -5.81 -6.15 -0.68
C ASN A 160 -5.94 -7.54 -0.06
N THR A 161 -7.07 -7.79 0.59
CA THR A 161 -7.43 -9.10 1.12
C THR A 161 -8.43 -9.75 0.17
N TRP A 162 -8.24 -11.03 -0.13
CA TRP A 162 -9.12 -11.76 -1.04
C TRP A 162 -9.29 -13.23 -0.60
N GLU A 163 -10.41 -13.83 -0.99
CA GLU A 163 -10.63 -15.26 -0.88
C GLU A 163 -10.22 -15.95 -2.19
N SER A 164 -9.39 -16.99 -2.09
CA SER A 164 -8.92 -17.70 -3.27
C SER A 164 -9.93 -18.75 -3.72
N PRO A 165 -10.34 -18.74 -5.00
CA PRO A 165 -11.18 -19.80 -5.54
C PRO A 165 -10.52 -21.19 -5.41
N PRO A 166 -11.30 -22.26 -5.20
CA PRO A 166 -10.79 -23.62 -5.29
C PRO A 166 -10.13 -23.89 -6.64
N GLY A 167 -9.00 -24.60 -6.66
CA GLY A 167 -8.25 -24.92 -7.89
C GLY A 167 -7.05 -24.01 -8.15
N CYS A 168 -6.86 -22.96 -7.36
CA CYS A 168 -5.62 -22.19 -7.32
C CYS A 168 -4.54 -22.89 -6.48
N LEU A 169 -3.29 -22.84 -6.93
CA LEU A 169 -2.12 -23.19 -6.15
C LEU A 169 -1.68 -21.95 -5.35
N MET A 170 -1.90 -21.98 -4.04
CA MET A 170 -1.53 -20.90 -3.12
C MET A 170 -0.40 -21.36 -2.21
N PHE A 171 0.74 -20.67 -2.25
CA PHE A 171 1.85 -21.00 -1.37
C PHE A 171 2.73 -19.81 -1.04
N SER A 172 3.37 -19.85 0.12
CA SER A 172 4.39 -18.88 0.54
C SER A 172 5.62 -19.60 1.05
N PHE A 173 6.82 -19.10 0.76
CA PHE A 173 8.06 -19.73 1.21
C PHE A 173 9.08 -18.73 1.73
N THR A 174 10.02 -19.23 2.53
CA THR A 174 11.09 -18.43 3.13
C THR A 174 12.39 -18.51 2.33
N SER A 175 13.06 -17.37 2.19
CA SER A 175 14.44 -17.27 1.71
C SER A 175 15.18 -16.17 2.47
N GLN A 176 16.50 -16.10 2.32
CA GLN A 176 17.33 -15.08 2.96
C GLN A 176 18.38 -14.53 2.01
N MET A 177 18.69 -13.25 2.17
CA MET A 177 19.76 -12.58 1.41
C MET A 177 20.49 -11.56 2.28
N LYS A 178 21.76 -11.27 1.96
CA LYS A 178 22.54 -10.22 2.64
C LYS A 178 22.56 -8.91 1.86
N ASP A 179 22.45 -9.00 0.54
CA ASP A 179 22.62 -7.88 -0.37
C ASP A 179 21.28 -7.15 -0.58
N ALA A 180 21.20 -5.93 -0.05
CA ALA A 180 20.02 -5.09 -0.15
C ALA A 180 19.73 -4.63 -1.60
N GLN A 181 20.76 -4.47 -2.44
CA GLN A 181 20.60 -4.00 -3.81
C GLN A 181 19.93 -5.05 -4.70
N LYS A 182 20.16 -6.32 -4.38
CA LYS A 182 19.52 -7.45 -5.06
C LYS A 182 18.08 -7.70 -4.59
N LEU A 183 17.71 -7.21 -3.41
CA LEU A 183 16.42 -7.51 -2.79
C LEU A 183 15.21 -7.18 -3.68
N PRO A 184 15.12 -6.04 -4.40
CA PRO A 184 14.00 -5.75 -5.29
C PRO A 184 13.89 -6.70 -6.50
N LEU A 185 15.00 -7.31 -6.92
CA LEU A 185 15.08 -8.15 -8.12
C LEU A 185 14.64 -9.60 -7.85
N ILE A 186 14.48 -10.00 -6.58
CA ILE A 186 14.10 -11.38 -6.21
C ILE A 186 12.76 -11.79 -6.84
N GLN A 187 11.81 -10.85 -6.94
CA GLN A 187 10.50 -11.12 -7.55
C GLN A 187 10.61 -11.54 -9.02
N TYR A 188 11.62 -11.04 -9.75
CA TYR A 188 11.86 -11.39 -11.15
C TYR A 188 12.42 -12.79 -11.30
N VAL A 189 13.32 -13.18 -10.38
CA VAL A 189 13.84 -14.56 -10.28
C VAL A 189 12.71 -15.55 -10.00
N VAL A 190 11.77 -15.19 -9.10
CA VAL A 190 10.60 -16.02 -8.80
C VAL A 190 9.67 -16.15 -10.01
N CYS A 191 9.40 -15.04 -10.73
CA CYS A 191 8.59 -15.07 -11.95
C CYS A 191 9.22 -15.99 -13.00
N LEU A 192 10.52 -15.82 -13.26
CA LEU A 192 11.27 -16.64 -14.21
C LEU A 192 11.29 -18.12 -13.82
N ALA A 193 11.47 -18.42 -12.53
CA ALA A 193 11.43 -19.79 -12.04
C ALA A 193 10.07 -20.44 -12.29
N MET A 194 8.97 -19.70 -12.12
CA MET A 194 7.62 -20.23 -12.37
C MET A 194 7.35 -20.46 -13.86
N THR A 195 7.75 -19.54 -14.74
CA THR A 195 7.57 -19.72 -16.20
C THR A 195 8.39 -20.90 -16.73
N GLU A 196 9.65 -21.01 -16.31
CA GLU A 196 10.54 -22.12 -16.69
C GLU A 196 10.06 -23.47 -16.13
N ALA A 197 9.49 -23.48 -14.92
CA ALA A 197 8.93 -24.68 -14.32
C ALA A 197 7.71 -25.20 -15.09
N ILE A 198 6.77 -24.32 -15.45
CA ILE A 198 5.59 -24.71 -16.24
C ILE A 198 6.01 -25.24 -17.60
N LYS A 199 6.99 -24.59 -18.25
CA LYS A 199 7.54 -25.02 -19.55
C LYS A 199 8.22 -26.39 -19.47
N GLU A 200 9.12 -26.59 -18.50
CA GLU A 200 9.77 -27.89 -18.28
C GLU A 200 8.76 -28.99 -17.97
N LEU A 201 7.76 -28.68 -17.15
CA LEU A 201 6.73 -29.64 -16.77
C LEU A 201 5.90 -30.07 -17.98
N CYS A 202 5.48 -29.12 -18.84
CA CYS A 202 4.78 -29.44 -20.08
C CYS A 202 5.64 -30.34 -20.98
N CYS A 203 6.91 -29.98 -21.17
CA CYS A 203 7.85 -30.77 -21.98
C CYS A 203 8.01 -32.20 -21.44
N SER A 204 8.25 -32.35 -20.13
CA SER A 204 8.47 -33.66 -19.50
C SER A 204 7.25 -34.58 -19.56
N LYS A 205 6.03 -34.02 -19.62
CA LYS A 205 4.78 -34.77 -19.73
C LYS A 205 4.28 -34.93 -21.17
N GLY A 206 5.06 -34.47 -22.17
CA GLY A 206 4.65 -34.52 -23.58
C GLY A 206 3.39 -33.68 -23.89
N LEU A 207 3.20 -32.60 -23.13
CA LEU A 207 2.10 -31.65 -23.28
C LEU A 207 2.49 -30.51 -24.22
N PRO A 208 1.52 -29.85 -24.88
CA PRO A 208 1.78 -28.59 -25.58
C PRO A 208 2.42 -27.56 -24.62
N GLU A 209 3.37 -26.79 -25.14
CA GLU A 209 3.99 -25.73 -24.36
C GLU A 209 2.96 -24.65 -24.02
N LEU A 210 2.80 -24.35 -22.73
CA LEU A 210 2.03 -23.21 -22.27
C LEU A 210 2.92 -21.97 -22.27
N ASP A 211 2.57 -20.99 -23.11
CA ASP A 211 3.26 -19.71 -23.19
C ASP A 211 2.85 -18.79 -22.02
N VAL A 212 3.24 -19.17 -20.81
CA VAL A 212 3.07 -18.34 -19.61
C VAL A 212 4.17 -17.29 -19.61
N ARG A 213 3.75 -16.02 -19.65
CA ARG A 213 4.63 -14.87 -19.79
C ARG A 213 4.60 -13.98 -18.55
N ILE A 214 5.69 -13.28 -18.33
CA ILE A 214 5.85 -12.34 -17.22
C ILE A 214 5.34 -10.97 -17.64
N LYS A 215 4.38 -10.44 -16.89
CA LYS A 215 4.00 -9.04 -16.95
C LYS A 215 4.62 -8.33 -15.76
N TRP A 216 5.51 -7.40 -16.03
CA TRP A 216 6.18 -6.59 -15.04
C TRP A 216 5.16 -5.82 -14.18
N PRO A 217 5.39 -5.71 -12.85
CA PRO A 217 6.58 -6.19 -12.16
C PRO A 217 6.57 -7.70 -11.84
N ASN A 218 5.40 -8.31 -11.67
CA ASN A 218 5.33 -9.59 -10.97
C ASN A 218 4.03 -10.38 -11.18
N ASP A 219 3.36 -10.18 -12.31
CA ASP A 219 2.19 -10.95 -12.68
C ASP A 219 2.51 -11.98 -13.77
N LEU A 220 1.79 -13.10 -13.75
CA LEU A 220 1.90 -14.16 -14.74
C LEU A 220 0.67 -14.14 -15.65
N TYR A 221 0.91 -14.11 -16.95
CA TYR A 221 -0.11 -13.99 -17.98
C TYR A 221 -0.06 -15.18 -18.94
N LEU A 222 -1.23 -15.61 -19.39
CA LEU A 222 -1.41 -16.65 -20.40
C LEU A 222 -2.50 -16.20 -21.35
N LYS A 223 -2.22 -16.18 -22.66
CA LYS A 223 -3.15 -15.67 -23.69
C LYS A 223 -3.70 -14.26 -23.38
N GLY A 224 -2.85 -13.39 -22.80
CA GLY A 224 -3.22 -12.02 -22.44
C GLY A 224 -4.10 -11.88 -21.19
N LEU A 225 -4.40 -12.97 -20.48
CA LEU A 225 -5.14 -12.97 -19.21
C LEU A 225 -4.24 -13.29 -18.02
N LYS A 226 -4.47 -12.63 -16.89
CA LYS A 226 -3.74 -12.88 -15.65
C LYS A 226 -4.11 -14.26 -15.09
N VAL A 227 -3.10 -15.11 -14.91
CA VAL A 227 -3.21 -16.45 -14.32
C VAL A 227 -2.48 -16.56 -12.99
N GLY A 228 -1.63 -15.61 -12.63
CA GLY A 228 -0.98 -15.64 -11.31
C GLY A 228 -0.35 -14.31 -10.92
N GLY A 229 0.14 -14.24 -9.69
CA GLY A 229 0.83 -13.09 -9.13
C GLY A 229 1.74 -13.46 -7.98
N ILE A 230 2.81 -12.69 -7.84
CA ILE A 230 3.83 -12.87 -6.81
C ILE A 230 3.76 -11.70 -5.80
N LEU A 231 3.99 -12.00 -4.53
CA LEU A 231 4.13 -11.03 -3.45
C LEU A 231 5.43 -11.31 -2.68
N CYS A 232 6.39 -10.40 -2.74
CA CYS A 232 7.60 -10.46 -1.93
C CYS A 232 7.51 -9.44 -0.80
N THR A 233 7.68 -9.88 0.44
CA THR A 233 7.88 -9.00 1.59
C THR A 233 9.16 -9.39 2.30
N SER A 234 9.89 -8.40 2.80
CA SER A 234 11.13 -8.63 3.54
C SER A 234 11.10 -7.94 4.90
N SER A 235 11.64 -8.61 5.91
CA SER A 235 12.06 -7.99 7.17
C SER A 235 13.57 -8.09 7.28
N TYR A 236 14.19 -7.15 8.01
CA TYR A 236 15.62 -7.20 8.28
C TYR A 236 15.84 -7.71 9.69
N GLY A 237 16.65 -8.77 9.83
CA GLY A 237 16.96 -9.42 11.09
C GLY A 237 18.45 -9.35 11.43
N THR A 238 19.03 -10.49 11.79
CA THR A 238 20.43 -10.68 12.22
C THR A 238 21.45 -10.47 11.09
N LYS A 239 21.51 -9.26 10.53
CA LYS A 239 22.36 -8.86 9.38
C LYS A 239 22.03 -9.60 8.08
N VAL A 240 20.82 -10.14 7.99
CA VAL A 240 20.25 -10.79 6.81
C VAL A 240 18.82 -10.30 6.62
N TYR A 241 18.41 -10.17 5.36
CA TYR A 241 17.04 -9.94 4.96
C TYR A 241 16.30 -11.27 4.95
N ASN A 242 15.27 -11.38 5.77
CA ASN A 242 14.31 -12.47 5.82
C ASN A 242 13.23 -12.18 4.79
N ILE A 243 13.09 -13.05 3.78
CA ILE A 243 12.20 -12.82 2.64
C ILE A 243 11.09 -13.86 2.69
N CYS A 244 9.84 -13.40 2.75
CA CYS A 244 8.67 -14.22 2.50
C CYS A 244 8.16 -13.93 1.08
N THR A 245 8.08 -14.96 0.26
CA THR A 245 7.53 -14.88 -1.09
C THR A 245 6.27 -15.70 -1.19
N GLY A 246 5.13 -15.02 -1.39
CA GLY A 246 3.83 -15.61 -1.66
C GLY A 246 3.53 -15.66 -3.16
N ILE A 247 2.96 -16.77 -3.63
CA ILE A 247 2.54 -16.99 -5.01
C ILE A 247 1.12 -17.53 -5.03
N GLY A 248 0.28 -16.92 -5.87
CA GLY A 248 -1.01 -17.45 -6.28
C GLY A 248 -1.02 -17.75 -7.76
N LEU A 249 -1.35 -18.99 -8.13
CA LEU A 249 -1.41 -19.44 -9.51
C LEU A 249 -2.73 -20.16 -9.79
N ASN A 250 -3.46 -19.74 -10.81
CA ASN A 250 -4.72 -20.34 -11.22
C ASN A 250 -4.48 -21.58 -12.10
N VAL A 251 -4.60 -22.77 -11.50
CA VAL A 251 -4.30 -24.05 -12.17
C VAL A 251 -5.56 -24.71 -12.73
N ASP A 252 -6.65 -24.74 -11.95
CA ASP A 252 -7.90 -25.45 -12.30
C ASP A 252 -9.18 -24.60 -12.23
N ASN A 253 -9.10 -23.31 -11.86
CA ASN A 253 -10.30 -22.46 -11.74
C ASN A 253 -10.60 -21.69 -13.04
N GLU A 254 -11.41 -22.27 -13.92
CA GLU A 254 -11.74 -21.71 -15.24
C GLU A 254 -12.58 -20.42 -15.20
N LYS A 255 -13.26 -20.08 -14.09
CA LYS A 255 -14.14 -18.90 -14.01
C LYS A 255 -13.79 -18.02 -12.80
N PRO A 256 -13.80 -16.67 -12.91
CA PRO A 256 -14.26 -15.87 -14.05
C PRO A 256 -13.19 -15.60 -15.13
N THR A 257 -11.93 -16.03 -14.96
CA THR A 257 -10.82 -15.77 -15.90
C THR A 257 -10.40 -17.03 -16.69
N THR A 258 -9.12 -17.37 -16.76
CA THR A 258 -8.59 -18.61 -17.37
C THR A 258 -7.63 -19.28 -16.40
N CYS A 259 -7.35 -20.57 -16.61
CA CYS A 259 -6.41 -21.36 -15.81
C CYS A 259 -5.51 -22.23 -16.70
N LEU A 260 -4.41 -22.73 -16.14
CA LEU A 260 -3.44 -23.51 -16.92
C LEU A 260 -4.06 -24.76 -17.56
N ASN A 261 -4.86 -25.51 -16.81
CA ASN A 261 -5.46 -26.75 -17.30
C ASN A 261 -6.56 -26.50 -18.35
N ALA A 262 -7.33 -25.41 -18.24
CA ALA A 262 -8.28 -25.03 -19.30
C ALA A 262 -7.55 -24.70 -20.60
N ALA A 263 -6.46 -23.93 -20.54
CA ALA A 263 -5.66 -23.61 -21.72
C ALA A 263 -5.04 -24.86 -22.38
N LEU A 264 -4.61 -25.86 -21.60
CA LEU A 264 -4.13 -27.14 -22.13
C LEU A 264 -5.24 -27.95 -22.81
N GLN A 265 -6.43 -27.98 -22.22
CA GLN A 265 -7.59 -28.67 -22.79
C GLN A 265 -8.01 -28.07 -24.13
N GLU A 266 -7.96 -26.75 -24.27
CA GLU A 266 -8.21 -26.05 -25.54
C GLU A 266 -7.21 -26.43 -26.63
N MET A 267 -5.93 -26.62 -26.28
CA MET A 267 -4.88 -26.99 -27.25
C MET A 267 -4.91 -28.48 -27.60
N LYS A 268 -5.33 -29.33 -26.67
CA LYS A 268 -5.41 -30.79 -26.86
C LYS A 268 -6.44 -31.40 -25.89
N VAL A 269 -7.56 -31.82 -26.46
CA VAL A 269 -8.81 -32.26 -25.79
C VAL A 269 -8.61 -33.38 -24.74
N ASN A 270 -7.54 -34.19 -24.85
CA ASN A 270 -7.24 -35.30 -23.94
C ASN A 270 -5.89 -35.15 -23.22
N SER A 271 -5.46 -33.92 -22.92
CA SER A 271 -4.23 -33.67 -22.17
C SER A 271 -4.36 -34.08 -20.70
N PRO A 272 -3.39 -34.82 -20.11
CA PRO A 272 -3.34 -34.98 -18.66
C PRO A 272 -3.23 -33.60 -17.98
N LYS A 273 -3.97 -33.44 -16.88
CA LYS A 273 -3.93 -32.20 -16.09
C LYS A 273 -2.57 -32.01 -15.43
N LEU A 274 -2.11 -30.76 -15.38
CA LEU A 274 -1.04 -30.35 -14.49
C LEU A 274 -1.57 -30.39 -13.06
N LYS A 275 -0.87 -31.11 -12.18
CA LYS A 275 -1.20 -31.18 -10.76
C LYS A 275 -0.46 -30.12 -9.96
N HIS A 276 -1.02 -29.72 -8.82
CA HIS A 276 -0.44 -28.70 -7.94
C HIS A 276 0.95 -29.09 -7.42
N GLU A 277 1.12 -30.33 -6.98
CA GLU A 277 2.37 -30.90 -6.47
C GLU A 277 3.48 -30.96 -7.54
N ASP A 278 3.11 -31.25 -8.79
CA ASP A 278 4.02 -31.31 -9.93
C ASP A 278 4.56 -29.90 -10.27
N ILE A 279 3.66 -28.90 -10.27
CA ILE A 279 4.05 -27.49 -10.51
C ILE A 279 4.95 -27.00 -9.38
N LEU A 280 4.57 -27.25 -8.12
CA LEU A 280 5.33 -26.76 -6.97
C LEU A 280 6.73 -27.37 -6.88
N SER A 281 6.87 -28.68 -7.11
CA SER A 281 8.18 -29.34 -7.10
C SER A 281 9.06 -28.89 -8.26
N SER A 282 8.49 -28.74 -9.48
CA SER A 282 9.21 -28.17 -10.62
C SER A 282 9.65 -26.72 -10.37
N PHE A 283 8.79 -25.91 -9.73
CA PHE A 283 9.12 -24.54 -9.33
C PHE A 283 10.35 -24.49 -8.42
N PHE A 284 10.37 -25.25 -7.31
CA PHE A 284 11.52 -25.22 -6.40
C PHE A 284 12.81 -25.77 -7.04
N ASN A 285 12.69 -26.79 -7.90
CA ASN A 285 13.81 -27.31 -8.66
C ASN A 285 14.44 -26.26 -9.58
N LYS A 286 13.63 -25.38 -10.19
CA LYS A 286 14.12 -24.25 -10.99
C LYS A 286 14.59 -23.08 -10.15
N PHE A 287 13.81 -22.72 -9.13
CA PHE A 287 14.08 -21.59 -8.26
C PHE A 287 15.43 -21.71 -7.57
N GLU A 288 15.79 -22.90 -7.06
CA GLU A 288 17.08 -23.09 -6.40
C GLU A 288 18.27 -22.77 -7.32
N VAL A 289 18.24 -23.28 -8.56
CA VAL A 289 19.29 -23.05 -9.56
C VAL A 289 19.37 -21.56 -9.94
N LEU A 290 18.22 -20.94 -10.23
CA LEU A 290 18.18 -19.53 -10.62
C LEU A 290 18.57 -18.60 -9.46
N PHE A 291 18.16 -18.94 -8.23
CA PHE A 291 18.51 -18.21 -7.02
C PHE A 291 20.02 -18.25 -6.75
N GLU A 292 20.69 -19.38 -7.02
CA GLU A 292 22.16 -19.48 -6.91
C GLU A 292 22.88 -18.62 -7.94
N ILE A 293 22.46 -18.69 -9.21
CA ILE A 293 23.01 -17.85 -10.28
C ILE A 293 22.85 -16.38 -9.90
N PHE A 294 21.64 -15.98 -9.51
CA PHE A 294 21.33 -14.62 -9.09
C PHE A 294 22.14 -14.17 -7.87
N SER A 295 22.24 -15.00 -6.84
CA SER A 295 22.98 -14.68 -5.62
C SER A 295 24.46 -14.44 -5.91
N ASN A 296 25.06 -15.28 -6.76
CA ASN A 296 26.49 -15.26 -7.03
C ASN A 296 26.89 -14.26 -8.13
N GLN A 297 26.11 -14.16 -9.21
CA GLN A 297 26.45 -13.41 -10.42
C GLN A 297 25.60 -12.15 -10.62
N GLY A 298 24.55 -11.95 -9.82
CA GLY A 298 23.59 -10.86 -10.00
C GLY A 298 22.51 -11.17 -11.05
N PHE A 299 21.60 -10.21 -11.26
CA PHE A 299 20.47 -10.41 -12.17
C PHE A 299 20.86 -10.39 -13.65
N GLN A 300 21.97 -9.73 -13.99
CA GLN A 300 22.48 -9.66 -15.37
C GLN A 300 22.66 -11.05 -16.00
N ALA A 301 23.06 -12.05 -15.22
CA ALA A 301 23.20 -13.43 -15.68
C ALA A 301 21.87 -14.11 -16.07
N LEU A 302 20.72 -13.52 -15.67
CA LEU A 302 19.38 -14.03 -15.92
C LEU A 302 18.56 -13.14 -16.87
N GLU A 303 19.05 -11.95 -17.22
CA GLU A 303 18.30 -10.94 -18.00
C GLU A 303 17.81 -11.48 -19.33
N GLU A 304 18.67 -12.15 -20.11
CA GLU A 304 18.29 -12.70 -21.41
C GLU A 304 17.12 -13.68 -21.28
N LYS A 305 17.19 -14.58 -20.29
CA LYS A 305 16.10 -15.55 -20.02
C LYS A 305 14.83 -14.86 -19.55
N TYR A 306 14.97 -13.83 -18.71
CA TYR A 306 13.84 -13.04 -18.22
C TYR A 306 13.14 -12.30 -19.36
N TYR A 307 13.88 -11.59 -20.22
CA TYR A 307 13.33 -10.86 -21.37
C TYR A 307 12.77 -11.79 -22.45
N ASN A 308 13.31 -13.00 -22.59
CA ASN A 308 12.71 -14.01 -23.45
C ASN A 308 11.37 -14.54 -22.91
N SER A 309 11.07 -14.29 -21.63
CA SER A 309 9.87 -14.79 -20.94
C SER A 309 8.86 -13.69 -20.59
N TRP A 310 9.21 -12.41 -20.69
CA TRP A 310 8.30 -11.30 -20.37
C TRP A 310 7.49 -10.83 -21.59
N LEU A 311 6.57 -9.89 -21.37
CA LEU A 311 5.69 -9.32 -22.41
C LEU A 311 6.18 -7.98 -22.99
N HIS A 312 7.30 -7.42 -22.51
CA HIS A 312 7.57 -5.99 -22.69
C HIS A 312 8.61 -5.59 -23.73
N SER A 313 9.36 -6.55 -24.31
CA SER A 313 10.40 -6.25 -25.30
C SER A 313 9.86 -5.45 -26.48
N GLY A 314 10.44 -4.27 -26.74
CA GLY A 314 10.09 -3.44 -27.90
C GLY A 314 8.70 -2.81 -27.83
N GLN A 315 8.03 -2.87 -26.69
CA GLN A 315 6.72 -2.24 -26.54
C GLN A 315 6.86 -0.72 -26.56
N LYS A 316 6.12 -0.09 -27.48
CA LYS A 316 5.94 1.36 -27.49
C LYS A 316 4.89 1.73 -26.45
N VAL A 317 5.28 2.58 -25.52
CA VAL A 317 4.42 3.07 -24.45
C VAL A 317 4.39 4.59 -24.50
N VAL A 318 3.19 5.14 -24.34
CA VAL A 318 3.03 6.59 -24.25
C VAL A 318 3.38 7.01 -22.83
N VAL A 319 4.37 7.87 -22.68
CA VAL A 319 4.71 8.49 -21.40
C VAL A 319 4.20 9.92 -21.42
N GLN A 320 3.34 10.22 -20.45
CA GLN A 320 2.89 11.58 -20.19
C GLN A 320 3.89 12.24 -19.27
N ASP A 321 4.65 13.19 -19.81
CA ASP A 321 5.55 14.01 -19.00
C ASP A 321 4.69 14.98 -18.18
N GLY A 322 4.74 14.86 -16.84
CA GLY A 322 3.93 15.67 -15.93
C GLY A 322 4.28 17.16 -15.97
N HIS A 323 5.37 17.55 -16.65
CA HIS A 323 5.95 18.88 -16.56
C HIS A 323 5.55 19.91 -17.64
N GLU A 324 4.91 19.53 -18.75
CA GLU A 324 4.61 20.50 -19.83
C GLU A 324 3.12 20.62 -20.20
N THR A 325 2.58 21.82 -20.01
CA THR A 325 1.19 22.22 -20.27
C THR A 325 0.76 22.19 -21.75
N ARG A 326 1.64 21.73 -22.66
CA ARG A 326 1.37 21.50 -24.10
C ARG A 326 2.26 20.39 -24.71
N GLY A 327 2.77 19.45 -23.93
CA GLY A 327 3.72 18.44 -24.39
C GLY A 327 3.07 17.35 -25.25
N VAL A 328 3.68 17.03 -26.39
CA VAL A 328 3.33 15.88 -27.23
C VAL A 328 3.53 14.61 -26.42
N ASP A 329 2.52 13.73 -26.37
CA ASP A 329 2.64 12.36 -25.84
C ASP A 329 3.95 11.73 -26.32
N SER A 330 4.91 11.55 -25.40
CA SER A 330 6.23 11.06 -25.76
C SER A 330 6.18 9.54 -25.79
N VAL A 331 6.23 8.99 -27.01
CA VAL A 331 6.27 7.54 -27.20
C VAL A 331 7.70 7.07 -26.90
N VAL A 332 7.84 6.23 -25.88
CA VAL A 332 9.10 5.56 -25.54
C VAL A 332 8.97 4.07 -25.82
N THR A 333 10.08 3.42 -26.14
CA THR A 333 10.14 2.00 -26.42
C THR A 333 10.85 1.29 -25.27
N ILE A 334 10.17 0.35 -24.61
CA ILE A 334 10.75 -0.46 -23.54
C ILE A 334 11.92 -1.28 -24.10
N GLN A 335 13.08 -1.16 -23.45
CA GLN A 335 14.31 -1.88 -23.80
C GLN A 335 14.67 -2.97 -22.79
N GLY A 336 14.27 -2.82 -21.52
CA GLY A 336 14.67 -3.77 -20.49
C GLY A 336 14.35 -3.27 -19.09
N LEU A 337 15.21 -3.62 -18.14
CA LEU A 337 15.21 -3.15 -16.77
C LEU A 337 16.46 -2.31 -16.49
N THR A 338 16.33 -1.34 -15.60
CA THR A 338 17.46 -0.62 -15.01
C THR A 338 18.13 -1.48 -13.92
N PRO A 339 19.35 -1.14 -13.45
CA PRO A 339 20.03 -1.88 -12.38
C PRO A 339 19.25 -1.95 -11.06
N THR A 340 18.34 -1.00 -10.82
CA THR A 340 17.45 -0.93 -9.66
C THR A 340 16.17 -1.77 -9.84
N GLY A 341 15.94 -2.30 -11.04
CA GLY A 341 14.82 -3.17 -11.37
C GLY A 341 13.58 -2.46 -11.91
N TYR A 342 13.66 -1.19 -12.30
CA TYR A 342 12.56 -0.46 -12.94
C TYR A 342 12.58 -0.64 -14.46
N LEU A 343 11.50 -0.29 -15.15
CA LEU A 343 11.44 -0.41 -16.61
C LEU A 343 12.40 0.60 -17.26
N HIS A 344 13.28 0.12 -18.12
CA HIS A 344 14.17 0.93 -18.95
C HIS A 344 13.54 1.13 -20.32
N ALA A 345 13.45 2.39 -20.78
CA ALA A 345 12.88 2.73 -22.07
C ALA A 345 13.69 3.79 -22.80
N ILE A 346 13.57 3.83 -24.14
CA ILE A 346 14.24 4.81 -25.00
C ILE A 346 13.18 5.57 -25.83
N GLY A 347 13.19 6.90 -25.76
CA GLY A 347 12.34 7.77 -26.57
C GLY A 347 12.79 7.85 -28.04
N GLU A 348 11.92 8.37 -28.92
CA GLU A 348 12.23 8.48 -30.37
C GLU A 348 13.47 9.34 -30.66
N GLY A 349 13.82 10.27 -29.76
CA GLY A 349 15.04 11.08 -29.83
C GLY A 349 16.32 10.40 -29.31
N GLY A 350 16.28 9.12 -28.91
CA GLY A 350 17.41 8.39 -28.33
C GLY A 350 17.60 8.60 -26.82
N GLU A 351 16.70 9.33 -26.19
CA GLU A 351 16.71 9.65 -24.76
C GLU A 351 16.34 8.43 -23.91
N SER A 352 17.07 8.19 -22.84
CA SER A 352 16.88 7.03 -21.98
C SER A 352 16.01 7.39 -20.77
N TYR A 353 15.09 6.50 -20.36
CA TYR A 353 14.11 6.70 -19.31
C TYR A 353 14.07 5.52 -18.34
N GLU A 354 14.00 5.80 -17.04
CA GLU A 354 13.61 4.86 -15.99
C GLU A 354 12.13 5.09 -15.62
N LEU A 355 11.36 4.01 -15.61
CA LEU A 355 9.90 4.02 -15.53
C LEU A 355 9.44 3.24 -14.29
N HIS A 356 8.75 3.93 -13.37
CA HIS A 356 8.29 3.39 -12.09
C HIS A 356 6.83 2.88 -12.15
N PRO A 357 6.45 1.88 -11.33
CA PRO A 357 5.07 1.39 -11.29
C PRO A 357 4.19 2.36 -10.49
N ASP A 358 3.13 2.89 -11.09
CA ASP A 358 2.19 3.87 -10.50
C ASP A 358 1.12 3.23 -9.59
N GLY A 359 1.24 1.94 -9.29
CA GLY A 359 0.24 1.19 -8.51
C GLY A 359 -1.07 0.92 -9.26
N ASN A 360 -1.23 1.42 -10.50
CA ASN A 360 -2.32 1.04 -11.39
C ASN A 360 -1.91 -0.08 -12.34
N SER A 361 -2.92 -0.79 -12.82
CA SER A 361 -2.74 -1.92 -13.69
C SER A 361 -2.22 -1.43 -15.04
N PHE A 362 -0.97 -1.78 -15.36
CA PHE A 362 -0.47 -1.80 -16.75
C PHE A 362 -1.58 -2.37 -17.65
N ASP A 363 -2.13 -1.58 -18.56
CA ASP A 363 -3.13 -2.08 -19.53
C ASP A 363 -2.42 -2.39 -20.85
N PHE A 364 -2.22 -3.68 -21.06
CA PHE A 364 -1.53 -4.25 -22.22
C PHE A 364 -2.25 -3.95 -23.54
N PHE A 365 -3.57 -3.74 -23.52
CA PHE A 365 -4.36 -3.69 -24.75
C PHE A 365 -4.60 -2.28 -25.28
N THR A 366 -4.32 -1.24 -24.48
CA THR A 366 -4.58 0.15 -24.86
C THR A 366 -3.32 0.95 -25.18
N GLY A 367 -2.12 0.44 -24.85
CA GLY A 367 -0.84 1.15 -25.06
C GLY A 367 -0.69 2.45 -24.25
N SER A 368 -1.66 2.74 -23.38
CA SER A 368 -1.73 3.94 -22.57
C SER A 368 -1.07 3.68 -21.23
N PHE A 369 -0.06 4.49 -20.92
CA PHE A 369 0.67 4.43 -19.66
C PHE A 369 0.58 5.77 -18.95
N LYS A 370 0.44 5.73 -17.63
CA LYS A 370 0.85 6.82 -16.75
C LYS A 370 2.02 6.29 -15.96
N ILE A 371 3.21 6.78 -16.30
CA ILE A 371 4.43 6.50 -15.57
C ILE A 371 5.10 7.83 -15.36
N THR A 372 5.73 8.02 -14.21
CA THR A 372 6.63 9.14 -13.98
C THR A 372 7.97 8.83 -14.67
N PRO A 373 8.33 9.50 -15.79
CA PRO A 373 9.62 9.31 -16.42
C PRO A 373 10.75 9.91 -15.60
N ARG A 374 11.90 9.22 -15.55
CA ARG A 374 13.18 9.81 -15.13
C ARG A 374 14.23 9.64 -16.23
N ARG A 375 14.75 10.75 -16.77
CA ARG A 375 15.76 10.74 -17.85
C ARG A 375 17.13 10.24 -17.35
N LEU A 376 17.74 9.29 -18.05
CA LEU A 376 19.04 8.68 -17.74
C LEU A 376 20.10 9.27 -18.67
N GLY A 377 21.12 9.95 -18.14
CA GLY A 377 22.24 10.48 -18.91
C GLY A 377 22.46 11.99 -18.83
N GLU A 378 21.60 12.73 -18.12
CA GLU A 378 22.08 13.96 -17.51
C GLU A 378 23.16 13.56 -16.47
N PRO A 379 24.19 14.39 -16.21
CA PRO A 379 24.88 14.29 -14.93
C PRO A 379 23.82 14.29 -13.81
N ALA A 380 24.19 14.00 -12.57
CA ALA A 380 23.36 14.49 -11.48
C ALA A 380 23.33 16.04 -11.53
N SER A 381 22.58 16.62 -12.46
CA SER A 381 22.12 18.00 -12.54
C SER A 381 21.03 18.23 -11.47
N GLY A 382 21.18 17.55 -10.32
CA GLY A 382 20.76 18.06 -9.02
C GLY A 382 21.83 18.95 -8.37
N GLN A 383 23.00 19.16 -9.00
CA GLN A 383 23.89 20.27 -8.63
C GLN A 383 23.44 21.56 -9.35
N GLY A 384 22.35 22.15 -8.85
CA GLY A 384 21.87 23.42 -9.39
C GLY A 384 20.47 23.84 -8.98
N ARG A 385 20.21 23.90 -7.66
CA ARG A 385 18.94 24.20 -6.95
C ARG A 385 18.03 22.98 -6.79
N ALA A 386 17.73 22.51 -5.59
CA ALA A 386 17.12 23.32 -4.54
C ALA A 386 18.07 23.63 -3.35
N PRO A 387 18.54 24.87 -3.13
CA PRO A 387 18.36 25.42 -1.79
C PRO A 387 16.88 25.25 -1.45
N MET A 388 16.51 25.17 -0.17
CA MET A 388 15.11 25.35 0.24
C MET A 388 14.45 26.30 -0.76
N ALA A 389 13.50 25.81 -1.56
CA ALA A 389 12.48 26.73 -1.98
C ALA A 389 11.90 27.13 -0.63
N GLN A 390 12.24 28.34 -0.18
CA GLN A 390 11.80 28.85 1.11
C GLN A 390 10.25 28.80 1.20
N ASP A 391 9.62 28.55 0.03
CA ASP A 391 8.21 28.43 -0.28
C ASP A 391 7.68 26.98 -0.47
N ASP A 392 8.47 25.90 -0.39
CA ASP A 392 7.92 24.52 -0.42
C ASP A 392 7.71 23.97 1.01
N SER A 393 6.69 23.16 1.20
CA SER A 393 6.27 22.61 2.49
C SER A 393 6.89 21.26 2.84
N VAL A 394 7.71 20.69 1.93
CA VAL A 394 8.36 19.39 2.13
C VAL A 394 9.86 19.46 1.87
N VAL A 395 10.58 18.46 2.39
CA VAL A 395 11.99 18.18 2.06
C VAL A 395 12.13 16.74 1.60
N SER A 396 13.09 16.45 0.72
CA SER A 396 13.37 15.08 0.29
C SER A 396 14.15 14.29 1.33
N SER A 397 14.06 12.95 1.28
CA SER A 397 14.90 12.06 2.10
C SER A 397 16.40 12.32 1.90
N GLN A 398 16.82 12.65 0.67
CA GLN A 398 18.22 12.99 0.39
C GLN A 398 18.63 14.28 1.10
N TRP A 399 17.80 15.32 1.03
CA TRP A 399 18.08 16.58 1.72
C TRP A 399 18.22 16.34 3.23
N LEU A 400 17.29 15.60 3.83
CA LEU A 400 17.36 15.31 5.26
C LEU A 400 18.63 14.53 5.60
N ARG A 401 19.02 13.53 4.79
CA ARG A 401 20.25 12.77 4.98
C ARG A 401 21.50 13.64 4.96
N GLU A 402 21.58 14.63 4.08
CA GLU A 402 22.71 15.55 3.96
C GLU A 402 22.78 16.56 5.13
N HIS A 403 21.66 16.83 5.81
CA HIS A 403 21.56 17.82 6.89
C HIS A 403 21.40 17.20 8.29
N LEU A 404 21.33 15.88 8.36
CA LEU A 404 21.19 15.12 9.60
C LEU A 404 22.38 15.37 10.54
N GLY A 405 22.09 15.61 11.81
CA GLY A 405 23.09 15.90 12.85
C GLY A 405 23.52 17.37 12.92
N GLN A 406 23.03 18.25 12.05
CA GLN A 406 23.19 19.69 12.25
C GLN A 406 22.44 20.14 13.51
N PRO A 407 23.02 20.99 14.37
CA PRO A 407 22.44 21.33 15.67
C PRO A 407 21.13 22.11 15.58
N ASP A 408 20.89 22.80 14.46
CA ASP A 408 19.68 23.55 14.16
C ASP A 408 18.64 22.73 13.36
N VAL A 409 18.87 21.43 13.10
CA VAL A 409 17.91 20.56 12.42
C VAL A 409 17.33 19.56 13.43
N LYS A 410 16.02 19.68 13.68
CA LYS A 410 15.28 18.84 14.62
C LYS A 410 14.34 17.93 13.85
N VAL A 411 14.47 16.62 14.02
CA VAL A 411 13.65 15.64 13.32
C VAL A 411 12.59 15.09 14.28
N LEU A 412 11.34 15.08 13.85
CA LEU A 412 10.20 14.62 14.63
C LEU A 412 9.52 13.44 13.94
N ASP A 413 9.41 12.32 14.64
CA ASP A 413 8.47 11.25 14.31
C ASP A 413 7.10 11.60 14.92
N ALA A 414 6.16 11.97 14.06
CA ALA A 414 4.79 12.31 14.43
C ALA A 414 3.82 11.17 14.07
N SER A 415 4.27 9.91 14.13
CA SER A 415 3.46 8.75 13.81
C SER A 415 2.22 8.68 14.69
N TRP A 416 1.07 8.58 14.03
CA TRP A 416 -0.21 8.30 14.66
C TRP A 416 -1.04 7.43 13.71
N TYR A 417 -1.76 6.46 14.26
CA TYR A 417 -2.51 5.49 13.48
C TYR A 417 -3.96 5.43 13.95
N MET A 418 -4.87 5.11 13.04
CA MET A 418 -6.27 4.92 13.43
C MET A 418 -6.39 3.71 14.36
N PRO A 419 -7.29 3.70 15.36
CA PRO A 419 -7.43 2.58 16.31
C PRO A 419 -7.65 1.21 15.63
N VAL A 420 -8.34 1.20 14.49
CA VAL A 420 -8.62 -0.02 13.70
C VAL A 420 -7.37 -0.63 13.05
N GLU A 421 -6.26 0.11 12.97
CA GLU A 421 -5.01 -0.36 12.38
C GLU A 421 -4.19 -1.22 13.35
N ASN A 422 -4.50 -1.17 14.66
CA ASN A 422 -3.81 -1.92 15.73
C ASN A 422 -2.27 -1.82 15.66
N ARG A 423 -1.78 -0.60 15.41
CA ARG A 423 -0.35 -0.27 15.39
C ARG A 423 -0.03 0.67 16.54
N ASP A 424 1.07 0.42 17.23
CA ASP A 424 1.57 1.28 18.30
C ASP A 424 2.69 2.18 17.74
N PRO A 425 2.43 3.49 17.52
CA PRO A 425 3.43 4.39 16.97
C PRO A 425 4.63 4.59 17.90
N TRP A 426 4.42 4.57 19.21
CA TRP A 426 5.48 4.72 20.19
C TRP A 426 6.41 3.51 20.17
N GLN A 427 5.85 2.30 20.17
CA GLN A 427 6.62 1.07 20.08
C GLN A 427 7.39 0.99 18.74
N GLU A 428 6.76 1.36 17.63
CA GLU A 428 7.43 1.37 16.31
C GLU A 428 8.61 2.37 16.28
N TYR A 429 8.42 3.58 16.81
CA TYR A 429 9.48 4.56 16.96
C TYR A 429 10.65 4.00 17.78
N GLN A 430 10.36 3.38 18.94
CA GLN A 430 11.41 2.80 19.80
C GLN A 430 12.22 1.70 19.10
N VAL A 431 11.58 0.94 18.21
CA VAL A 431 12.23 -0.12 17.43
C VAL A 431 13.09 0.46 16.31
N ALA A 432 12.56 1.37 15.50
CA ALA A 432 13.27 1.92 14.36
C ALA A 432 12.75 3.30 13.92
N HIS A 433 13.61 4.30 14.00
CA HIS A 433 13.33 5.69 13.62
C HIS A 433 14.51 6.29 12.83
N ILE A 434 14.29 7.45 12.20
CA ILE A 434 15.35 8.23 11.57
C ILE A 434 16.36 8.65 12.66
N PRO A 435 17.68 8.52 12.44
CA PRO A 435 18.68 8.81 13.46
C PRO A 435 18.51 10.20 14.12
N GLY A 436 18.57 10.25 15.44
CA GLY A 436 18.38 11.50 16.19
C GLY A 436 16.98 12.10 16.16
N ALA A 437 15.98 11.42 15.57
CA ALA A 437 14.60 11.87 15.63
C ALA A 437 14.01 11.74 17.04
N LEU A 438 13.19 12.71 17.45
CA LEU A 438 12.39 12.66 18.67
C LEU A 438 10.96 12.27 18.34
N PHE A 439 10.24 11.66 19.28
CA PHE A 439 8.83 11.33 19.07
C PHE A 439 7.95 12.51 19.48
N PHE A 440 7.08 12.94 18.57
CA PHE A 440 6.04 13.94 18.82
C PHE A 440 4.70 13.21 18.97
N ASP A 441 4.26 13.06 20.21
CA ASP A 441 3.00 12.40 20.52
C ASP A 441 1.81 13.35 20.31
N ILE A 442 1.10 13.20 19.21
CA ILE A 442 -0.09 14.01 18.90
C ILE A 442 -1.21 13.80 19.93
N ASP A 443 -1.31 12.61 20.52
CA ASP A 443 -2.30 12.32 21.57
C ASP A 443 -1.84 12.80 22.97
N GLY A 444 -0.54 13.04 23.13
CA GLY A 444 0.04 13.64 24.33
C GLY A 444 0.06 15.17 24.32
N ILE A 445 0.20 15.77 23.13
CA ILE A 445 0.33 17.22 22.89
C ILE A 445 -0.94 17.78 22.25
N LEU A 446 -2.04 17.75 23.02
CA LEU A 446 -3.37 18.22 22.63
C LEU A 446 -4.07 19.01 23.73
N ASP A 447 -5.21 19.61 23.41
CA ASP A 447 -6.09 20.27 24.39
C ASP A 447 -6.75 19.26 25.33
N ARG A 448 -6.48 19.41 26.62
CA ARG A 448 -6.99 18.53 27.68
C ARG A 448 -8.28 19.04 28.32
N THR A 449 -8.84 20.14 27.84
CA THR A 449 -10.10 20.71 28.36
C THR A 449 -11.34 20.13 27.66
N THR A 450 -11.16 19.26 26.68
CA THR A 450 -12.23 18.69 25.85
C THR A 450 -11.97 17.22 25.57
N ASP A 451 -13.05 16.45 25.41
CA ASP A 451 -12.99 15.04 24.99
C ASP A 451 -12.86 14.88 23.46
N LEU A 452 -12.82 16.00 22.72
CA LEU A 452 -12.60 15.99 21.29
C LEU A 452 -11.16 15.57 20.95
N PRO A 453 -10.98 14.71 19.94
CA PRO A 453 -9.67 14.14 19.62
C PRO A 453 -8.79 15.14 18.88
N HIS A 454 -7.50 15.16 19.25
CA HIS A 454 -6.41 15.90 18.59
C HIS A 454 -6.60 17.43 18.52
N MET A 455 -7.44 18.00 19.38
CA MET A 455 -7.65 19.44 19.46
C MET A 455 -6.34 20.17 19.76
N LEU A 456 -6.14 21.33 19.14
CA LEU A 456 -4.92 22.12 19.30
C LEU A 456 -4.73 22.54 20.77
N PRO A 457 -3.61 22.20 21.43
CA PRO A 457 -3.36 22.59 22.83
C PRO A 457 -3.23 24.11 22.95
N SER A 458 -3.37 24.71 24.14
CA SER A 458 -3.09 26.14 24.36
C SER A 458 -1.65 26.54 23.97
N GLU A 459 -1.44 27.83 23.68
CA GLU A 459 -0.12 28.40 23.37
C GLU A 459 0.95 28.01 24.41
N GLY A 460 0.64 28.16 25.70
CA GLY A 460 1.55 27.82 26.79
C GLY A 460 1.87 26.33 26.85
N ALA A 461 0.89 25.46 26.58
CA ALA A 461 1.08 24.01 26.60
C ALA A 461 1.94 23.55 25.41
N PHE A 462 1.70 24.09 24.21
CA PHE A 462 2.53 23.80 23.05
C PHE A 462 3.97 24.31 23.24
N ALA A 463 4.13 25.55 23.71
CA ALA A 463 5.43 26.13 24.01
C ALA A 463 6.24 25.26 24.99
N ALA A 464 5.59 24.79 26.07
CA ALA A 464 6.21 23.94 27.07
C ALA A 464 6.60 22.56 26.50
N ALA A 465 5.71 21.93 25.72
CA ALA A 465 5.97 20.63 25.10
C ALA A 465 7.14 20.67 24.12
N VAL A 466 7.15 21.66 23.22
CA VAL A 466 8.20 21.85 22.21
C VAL A 466 9.54 22.22 22.84
N SER A 467 9.51 23.01 23.93
CA SER A 467 10.71 23.29 24.73
C SER A 467 11.28 22.02 25.38
N ALA A 468 10.43 21.12 25.89
CA ALA A 468 10.85 19.84 26.47
C ALA A 468 11.43 18.87 25.43
N LEU A 469 11.05 19.01 24.16
CA LEU A 469 11.70 18.33 23.02
C LEU A 469 13.03 19.00 22.60
N ASP A 470 13.51 20.00 23.34
CA ASP A 470 14.74 20.76 23.04
C ASP A 470 14.70 21.42 21.65
N ILE A 471 13.55 21.99 21.29
CA ILE A 471 13.35 22.77 20.05
C ILE A 471 13.24 24.25 20.39
N LYS A 472 13.93 25.10 19.62
CA LYS A 472 13.98 26.56 19.77
C LYS A 472 13.41 27.27 18.55
N ASN A 473 13.05 28.53 18.68
CA ASN A 473 12.46 29.32 17.58
C ASN A 473 13.33 29.41 16.32
N HIS A 474 14.65 29.26 16.43
CA HIS A 474 15.55 29.35 15.28
C HIS A 474 15.73 28.03 14.52
N ASP A 475 15.35 26.90 15.13
CA ASP A 475 15.56 25.56 14.59
C ASP A 475 14.72 25.33 13.32
N LYS A 476 15.18 24.38 12.49
CA LYS A 476 14.49 23.82 11.34
C LYS A 476 13.88 22.50 11.78
N VAL A 477 12.56 22.41 11.74
CA VAL A 477 11.82 21.22 12.17
C VAL A 477 11.44 20.38 10.95
N ILE A 478 11.86 19.12 10.91
CA ILE A 478 11.50 18.17 9.86
C ILE A 478 10.62 17.09 10.47
N VAL A 479 9.38 17.00 10.01
CA VAL A 479 8.39 16.07 10.54
C VAL A 479 8.16 14.93 9.58
N TYR A 480 8.13 13.69 10.06
CA TYR A 480 7.73 12.52 9.27
C TYR A 480 6.76 11.65 10.07
N ASP A 481 6.15 10.67 9.40
CA ASP A 481 5.38 9.61 10.06
C ASP A 481 5.61 8.25 9.39
N GLY A 482 5.21 7.19 10.08
CA GLY A 482 5.38 5.80 9.67
C GLY A 482 4.42 5.33 8.56
N LYS A 483 3.43 6.12 8.13
CA LYS A 483 2.64 5.86 6.90
C LYS A 483 3.22 6.58 5.68
N GLY A 484 4.08 7.58 5.92
CA GLY A 484 4.70 8.43 4.91
C GLY A 484 4.09 9.82 4.90
N PHE A 485 2.77 9.91 4.75
CA PHE A 485 2.04 11.16 4.66
C PHE A 485 0.62 11.02 5.24
N PHE A 486 0.51 11.09 6.57
CA PHE A 486 -0.77 10.95 7.26
C PHE A 486 -0.93 11.91 8.44
N SER A 487 -0.05 11.80 9.44
CA SER A 487 -0.11 12.57 10.68
C SER A 487 0.97 13.64 10.76
N ALA A 488 2.09 13.50 10.03
CA ALA A 488 3.14 14.51 9.99
C ALA A 488 2.65 15.92 9.54
N PRO A 489 1.75 16.05 8.53
CA PRO A 489 1.21 17.36 8.15
C PRO A 489 0.43 18.06 9.27
N ARG A 490 -0.15 17.31 10.22
CA ARG A 490 -0.81 17.90 11.39
C ARG A 490 0.19 18.66 12.25
N VAL A 491 1.32 18.04 12.58
CA VAL A 491 2.36 18.67 13.39
C VAL A 491 3.00 19.85 12.64
N TRP A 492 3.24 19.71 11.33
CA TRP A 492 3.63 20.85 10.48
C TRP A 492 2.68 22.04 10.62
N TRP A 493 1.37 21.81 10.55
CA TRP A 493 0.37 22.87 10.73
C TRP A 493 0.37 23.42 12.17
N MET A 494 0.56 22.57 13.20
CA MET A 494 0.65 23.00 14.61
C MET A 494 1.81 23.97 14.85
N PHE A 495 2.99 23.72 14.27
CA PHE A 495 4.10 24.67 14.35
C PHE A 495 3.76 26.00 13.66
N ARG A 496 3.12 25.96 12.48
CA ARG A 496 2.75 27.15 11.72
C ARG A 496 1.66 27.98 12.38
N VAL A 497 0.62 27.35 12.93
CA VAL A 497 -0.45 28.05 13.66
C VAL A 497 0.09 28.72 14.92
N TYR A 498 1.24 28.26 15.44
CA TYR A 498 1.99 28.91 16.52
C TYR A 498 3.16 29.78 16.06
N GLY A 499 3.18 30.19 14.79
CA GLY A 499 4.11 31.21 14.27
C GLY A 499 5.49 30.68 13.85
N HIS A 500 5.71 29.37 13.92
CA HIS A 500 6.99 28.76 13.52
C HIS A 500 6.92 28.22 12.09
N ASN A 501 7.39 29.03 11.13
CA ASN A 501 7.36 28.68 9.70
C ASN A 501 8.57 27.86 9.22
N LYS A 502 9.60 27.66 10.04
CA LYS A 502 10.78 26.84 9.70
C LYS A 502 10.49 25.35 9.93
N VAL A 503 9.40 24.87 9.35
CA VAL A 503 8.91 23.50 9.51
C VAL A 503 8.55 22.90 8.16
N TRP A 504 8.99 21.67 7.93
CA TRP A 504 8.76 20.91 6.69
C TRP A 504 8.33 19.49 7.00
N VAL A 505 7.62 18.87 6.06
CA VAL A 505 7.32 17.43 6.10
C VAL A 505 8.35 16.67 5.26
N LEU A 506 8.79 15.50 5.71
CA LEU A 506 9.64 14.61 4.93
C LEU A 506 8.82 13.98 3.81
N ASP A 507 9.16 14.26 2.55
CA ASP A 507 8.41 13.75 1.41
C ASP A 507 8.53 12.23 1.27
N GLY A 508 7.39 11.53 1.28
CA GLY A 508 7.37 10.07 1.37
C GLY A 508 7.57 9.49 2.77
N GLY A 509 7.89 10.31 3.78
CA GLY A 509 8.13 9.96 5.17
C GLY A 509 9.04 8.75 5.40
N LEU A 510 8.78 7.98 6.47
CA LEU A 510 9.61 6.81 6.82
C LEU A 510 9.64 5.72 5.73
N PRO A 511 8.53 5.41 5.02
CA PRO A 511 8.56 4.49 3.89
C PRO A 511 9.58 4.88 2.81
N GLN A 512 9.61 6.15 2.40
CA GLN A 512 10.55 6.61 1.37
C GLN A 512 11.99 6.70 1.88
N TRP A 513 12.19 7.07 3.15
CA TRP A 513 13.50 6.99 3.81
C TRP A 513 14.09 5.57 3.72
N ARG A 514 13.28 4.56 4.08
CA ARG A 514 13.64 3.14 3.99
C ARG A 514 13.89 2.70 2.54
N ALA A 515 13.00 3.09 1.62
CA ALA A 515 13.14 2.76 0.20
C ALA A 515 14.41 3.36 -0.42
N SER A 516 14.88 4.49 0.11
CA SER A 516 16.14 5.14 -0.29
C SER A 516 17.39 4.43 0.28
N GLY A 517 17.22 3.39 1.10
CA GLY A 517 18.31 2.63 1.71
C GLY A 517 19.07 3.40 2.81
N PHE A 518 18.46 4.43 3.39
CA PHE A 518 19.09 5.22 4.44
C PHE A 518 18.99 4.55 5.81
N ASP A 519 20.01 4.80 6.63
CA ASP A 519 20.14 4.19 7.96
C ASP A 519 18.97 4.53 8.87
N LEU A 520 18.59 3.57 9.71
CA LEU A 520 17.68 3.77 10.83
C LEU A 520 18.44 3.53 12.13
N GLU A 521 18.07 4.28 13.16
CA GLU A 521 18.55 4.02 14.50
C GLU A 521 17.68 2.92 15.13
N SER A 522 18.34 1.84 15.56
CA SER A 522 17.71 0.73 16.27
C SER A 522 17.91 0.97 17.76
N SER A 523 16.83 0.91 18.54
CA SER A 523 16.78 1.28 19.97
C SER A 523 16.97 2.78 20.25
N CYS A 524 15.88 3.44 20.65
CA CYS A 524 15.87 4.86 20.99
C CYS A 524 16.76 5.16 22.22
N PRO A 525 17.68 6.14 22.15
CA PRO A 525 18.47 6.57 23.29
C PRO A 525 17.59 7.00 24.47
N GLY A 526 18.02 6.70 25.70
CA GLY A 526 17.26 7.05 26.91
C GLY A 526 16.90 8.53 27.02
N ASP A 527 17.76 9.43 26.55
CA ASP A 527 17.50 10.88 26.52
C ASP A 527 16.32 11.26 25.61
N ALA A 528 16.23 10.68 24.41
CA ALA A 528 15.13 10.94 23.48
C ALA A 528 13.78 10.44 24.03
N ILE A 529 13.79 9.29 24.72
CA ILE A 529 12.61 8.78 25.45
C ILE A 529 12.19 9.75 26.56
N LEU A 530 13.15 10.24 27.36
CA LEU A 530 12.87 11.17 28.44
C LEU A 530 12.30 12.50 27.93
N LYS A 531 12.85 13.05 26.84
CA LYS A 531 12.34 14.27 26.20
C LYS A 531 10.90 14.11 25.70
N SER A 532 10.61 13.00 25.01
CA SER A 532 9.26 12.73 24.49
C SER A 532 8.23 12.61 25.62
N LYS A 533 8.58 11.93 26.72
CA LYS A 533 7.72 11.85 27.92
C LYS A 533 7.58 13.19 28.61
N ALA A 534 8.67 13.95 28.75
CA ALA A 534 8.67 15.27 29.34
C ALA A 534 7.77 16.25 28.58
N ALA A 535 7.68 16.13 27.25
CA ALA A 535 6.77 16.93 26.43
C ALA A 535 5.30 16.72 26.81
N ASN A 536 4.87 15.45 26.94
CA ASN A 536 3.52 15.11 27.37
C ASN A 536 3.22 15.62 28.79
N SER A 537 4.17 15.43 29.73
CA SER A 537 4.02 15.91 31.10
C SER A 537 4.00 17.43 31.19
N ALA A 538 4.74 18.14 30.32
CA ALA A 538 4.73 19.59 30.28
C ALA A 538 3.34 20.14 29.91
N VAL A 539 2.64 19.48 28.98
CA VAL A 539 1.25 19.80 28.64
C VAL A 539 0.33 19.64 29.85
N GLU A 540 0.46 18.52 30.57
CA GLU A 540 -0.31 18.25 31.79
C GLU A 540 -0.10 19.32 32.86
N MET A 541 1.17 19.68 33.12
CA MET A 541 1.54 20.69 34.10
C MET A 541 0.88 22.03 33.78
N VAL A 542 0.91 22.47 32.52
CA VAL A 542 0.31 23.74 32.09
C VAL A 542 -1.21 23.73 32.32
N TYR A 543 -1.90 22.65 31.96
CA TYR A 543 -3.35 22.55 32.20
C TYR A 543 -3.71 22.42 33.69
N ASN A 544 -2.78 21.95 34.53
CA ASN A 544 -2.91 21.96 35.99
C ASN A 544 -2.53 23.31 36.63
N GLY A 545 -2.25 24.35 35.83
CA GLY A 545 -1.90 25.69 36.32
C GLY A 545 -0.47 25.82 36.83
N GLN A 546 0.41 24.86 36.52
CA GLN A 546 1.83 24.90 36.90
C GLN A 546 2.65 25.59 35.79
N LEU A 547 3.66 26.33 36.20
CA LEU A 547 4.62 26.93 35.26
C LEU A 547 5.66 25.88 34.84
N ALA A 548 5.98 25.83 33.55
CA ALA A 548 7.08 25.02 33.06
C ALA A 548 8.42 25.66 33.46
N ASP A 549 9.34 24.87 34.00
CA ASP A 549 10.58 25.35 34.62
C ASP A 549 11.53 26.08 33.65
N SER A 550 11.47 25.76 32.35
CA SER A 550 12.26 26.40 31.30
C SER A 550 11.55 26.31 29.95
N VAL A 551 11.04 27.44 29.45
CA VAL A 551 10.43 27.57 28.12
C VAL A 551 11.45 28.21 27.18
N THR A 552 11.90 27.44 26.19
CA THR A 552 12.89 27.85 25.18
C THR A 552 12.27 28.12 23.81
N PHE A 553 10.98 27.85 23.67
CA PHE A 553 10.19 28.07 22.47
C PHE A 553 9.06 29.07 22.73
N GLN A 554 9.03 30.14 21.95
CA GLN A 554 7.98 31.17 21.98
C GLN A 554 6.96 30.92 20.88
N THR A 555 5.68 31.07 21.18
CA THR A 555 4.58 30.94 20.22
C THR A 555 4.06 32.31 19.81
N GLU A 556 3.59 32.41 18.58
CA GLU A 556 2.80 33.54 18.09
C GLU A 556 1.59 32.98 17.34
N PHE A 557 0.44 32.90 18.01
CA PHE A 557 -0.76 32.31 17.42
C PHE A 557 -1.21 33.04 16.14
N GLN A 558 -1.48 32.26 15.09
CA GLN A 558 -1.88 32.70 13.75
C GLN A 558 -3.38 32.40 13.52
N PRO A 559 -4.29 33.29 13.95
CA PRO A 559 -5.74 33.05 13.94
C PRO A 559 -6.33 32.84 12.52
N GLN A 560 -5.60 33.22 11.48
CA GLN A 560 -5.96 32.98 10.08
C GLN A 560 -5.80 31.51 9.65
N LEU A 561 -4.96 30.73 10.35
CA LEU A 561 -4.75 29.30 10.07
C LEU A 561 -5.68 28.37 10.86
N PHE A 562 -6.52 28.93 11.74
CA PHE A 562 -7.37 28.17 12.67
C PHE A 562 -8.83 28.60 12.61
N TRP A 563 -9.73 27.64 12.41
CA TRP A 563 -11.17 27.85 12.43
C TRP A 563 -11.86 27.05 13.53
N THR A 564 -12.82 27.71 14.18
CA THR A 564 -13.71 27.16 15.21
C THR A 564 -15.02 26.68 14.60
N LEU A 565 -15.80 25.91 15.37
CA LEU A 565 -17.17 25.53 15.05
C LEU A 565 -18.03 26.73 14.61
N GLU A 566 -17.96 27.84 15.34
CA GLU A 566 -18.76 29.05 15.05
C GLU A 566 -18.40 29.69 13.70
N LYS A 567 -17.11 29.71 13.32
CA LYS A 567 -16.71 30.19 11.98
C LYS A 567 -17.26 29.30 10.88
N VAL A 568 -17.27 27.98 11.09
CA VAL A 568 -17.83 27.01 10.13
C VAL A 568 -19.34 27.19 10.03
N LYS A 569 -20.05 27.30 11.16
CA LYS A 569 -21.50 27.56 11.19
C LYS A 569 -21.86 28.83 10.43
N HIS A 570 -21.12 29.91 10.65
CA HIS A 570 -21.29 31.14 9.89
C HIS A 570 -21.03 30.94 8.40
N ASN A 571 -19.98 30.19 8.02
CA ASN A 571 -19.66 29.90 6.62
C ASN A 571 -20.74 29.06 5.92
N VAL A 572 -21.42 28.15 6.62
CA VAL A 572 -22.56 27.39 6.05
C VAL A 572 -23.68 28.33 5.61
N ALA A 573 -23.96 29.39 6.37
CA ALA A 573 -24.98 30.38 6.03
C ALA A 573 -24.49 31.40 4.99
N ALA A 574 -23.26 31.91 5.14
CA ALA A 574 -22.75 33.05 4.38
C ALA A 574 -21.95 32.68 3.12
N GLN A 575 -21.49 31.42 3.01
CA GLN A 575 -20.66 30.90 1.92
C GLN A 575 -19.45 31.77 1.56
N THR A 576 -18.78 32.32 2.58
CA THR A 576 -17.63 33.22 2.40
C THR A 576 -16.38 32.48 1.91
N HIS A 577 -16.23 31.20 2.28
CA HIS A 577 -15.12 30.33 1.91
C HIS A 577 -15.63 29.02 1.29
N GLN A 578 -14.85 28.48 0.36
CA GLN A 578 -15.05 27.14 -0.15
C GLN A 578 -14.54 26.13 0.87
N GLN A 579 -15.43 25.31 1.42
CA GLN A 579 -15.07 24.30 2.40
C GLN A 579 -14.73 22.99 1.71
N VAL A 580 -13.59 22.38 2.08
CA VAL A 580 -13.07 21.15 1.47
C VAL A 580 -12.82 20.09 2.54
N ASP A 581 -13.38 18.89 2.34
CA ASP A 581 -13.23 17.76 3.24
C ASP A 581 -12.22 16.73 2.69
N ALA A 582 -11.23 16.40 3.52
CA ALA A 582 -10.16 15.47 3.20
C ALA A 582 -10.50 13.99 3.43
N ARG A 583 -11.65 13.66 4.03
CA ARG A 583 -12.03 12.27 4.33
C ARG A 583 -12.25 11.45 3.05
N PRO A 584 -12.09 10.11 3.12
CA PRO A 584 -12.49 9.21 2.03
C PRO A 584 -13.93 9.47 1.60
N LYS A 585 -14.17 9.45 0.29
CA LYS A 585 -15.47 9.79 -0.32
C LYS A 585 -16.65 9.01 0.28
N GLY A 586 -16.46 7.73 0.62
CA GLY A 586 -17.51 6.93 1.26
C GLY A 586 -18.00 7.49 2.61
N ARG A 587 -17.09 8.04 3.43
CA ARG A 587 -17.45 8.67 4.72
C ARG A 587 -18.15 10.01 4.50
N PHE A 588 -17.65 10.79 3.55
CA PHE A 588 -18.24 12.07 3.13
C PHE A 588 -19.67 11.91 2.58
N ASP A 589 -19.89 10.93 1.70
CA ASP A 589 -21.21 10.66 1.10
C ASP A 589 -22.20 9.99 2.08
N GLY A 590 -21.72 9.53 3.25
CA GLY A 590 -22.55 8.85 4.25
C GLY A 590 -22.75 7.35 4.02
N VAL A 591 -21.97 6.72 3.12
CA VAL A 591 -22.12 5.30 2.74
C VAL A 591 -21.15 4.35 3.46
N ALA A 592 -20.08 4.88 4.04
CA ALA A 592 -19.12 4.14 4.85
C ALA A 592 -19.13 4.67 6.30
N PRO A 593 -19.01 3.81 7.32
CA PRO A 593 -19.06 4.24 8.72
C PRO A 593 -17.86 5.11 9.10
N GLU A 594 -18.06 6.01 10.05
CA GLU A 594 -16.96 6.69 10.74
C GLU A 594 -16.22 5.70 11.66
N PRO A 595 -14.90 5.83 11.80
CA PRO A 595 -14.07 4.92 12.62
C PRO A 595 -14.34 5.08 14.11
N ARG A 596 -14.84 6.25 14.55
CA ARG A 596 -15.19 6.50 15.95
C ARG A 596 -16.61 6.03 16.21
N LYS A 597 -16.78 5.21 17.24
CA LYS A 597 -18.08 4.68 17.65
C LYS A 597 -19.02 5.83 18.02
N GLY A 598 -20.24 5.80 17.50
CA GLY A 598 -21.28 6.79 17.79
C GLY A 598 -21.31 7.98 16.84
N VAL A 599 -20.25 8.23 16.06
CA VAL A 599 -20.22 9.32 15.08
C VAL A 599 -20.93 8.87 13.80
N ARG A 600 -21.94 9.62 13.36
CA ARG A 600 -22.64 9.35 12.09
C ARG A 600 -21.83 9.83 10.89
N SER A 601 -21.96 9.14 9.75
CA SER A 601 -21.33 9.55 8.49
C SER A 601 -22.13 10.64 7.78
N GLY A 602 -21.51 11.30 6.80
CA GLY A 602 -22.07 12.46 6.09
C GLY A 602 -21.09 13.63 6.05
N HIS A 603 -21.59 14.80 5.63
CA HIS A 603 -20.76 16.01 5.55
C HIS A 603 -21.54 17.29 5.88
N ILE A 604 -20.76 18.36 6.10
CA ILE A 604 -21.24 19.72 6.39
C ILE A 604 -21.80 20.32 5.08
N PRO A 605 -23.01 20.92 5.07
CA PRO A 605 -23.61 21.47 3.85
C PRO A 605 -22.71 22.45 3.10
N GLY A 606 -22.70 22.37 1.77
CA GLY A 606 -21.88 23.22 0.90
C GLY A 606 -20.40 22.82 0.83
N THR A 607 -19.96 21.80 1.58
CA THR A 607 -18.60 21.27 1.53
C THR A 607 -18.37 20.45 0.27
N LYS A 608 -17.15 20.52 -0.30
CA LYS A 608 -16.72 19.66 -1.41
C LYS A 608 -15.71 18.61 -0.92
N SER A 609 -15.66 17.47 -1.59
CA SER A 609 -14.76 16.38 -1.22
C SER A 609 -13.49 16.42 -2.08
N VAL A 610 -12.33 16.45 -1.42
CA VAL A 610 -11.02 16.15 -2.02
C VAL A 610 -10.33 15.16 -1.09
N PRO A 611 -10.55 13.84 -1.26
CA PRO A 611 -9.98 12.83 -0.39
C PRO A 611 -8.46 12.95 -0.33
N PHE A 612 -7.88 12.95 0.87
CA PHE A 612 -6.43 13.14 1.04
C PHE A 612 -5.54 12.18 0.23
N PRO A 613 -5.93 10.91 -0.07
CA PRO A 613 -5.08 10.05 -0.89
C PRO A 613 -4.91 10.55 -2.33
N GLU A 614 -5.80 11.42 -2.81
CA GLU A 614 -5.68 12.03 -4.14
C GLU A 614 -4.58 13.10 -4.22
N MET A 615 -3.97 13.46 -3.09
CA MET A 615 -2.85 14.39 -3.01
C MET A 615 -1.51 13.72 -3.28
N PHE A 616 -1.49 12.40 -3.53
CA PHE A 616 -0.28 11.61 -3.68
C PHE A 616 -0.20 10.89 -5.03
N ASP A 617 1.02 10.54 -5.45
CA ASP A 617 1.34 9.88 -6.73
C ASP A 617 1.13 8.35 -6.73
N GLY A 618 0.37 7.83 -5.76
CA GLY A 618 0.19 6.39 -5.54
C GLY A 618 1.20 5.79 -4.56
N ALA A 619 2.36 6.42 -4.37
CA ALA A 619 3.20 6.27 -3.19
C ALA A 619 2.85 7.41 -2.18
N PRO A 620 3.32 7.40 -0.92
CA PRO A 620 3.06 8.50 -0.01
C PRO A 620 3.89 9.76 -0.34
N MET A 621 4.16 10.06 -1.61
CA MET A 621 4.83 11.29 -2.04
C MET A 621 3.81 12.34 -2.47
N LEU A 622 4.05 13.59 -2.08
CA LEU A 622 3.14 14.68 -2.39
C LEU A 622 3.21 15.05 -3.87
N LEU A 623 2.05 15.13 -4.53
CA LEU A 623 1.96 15.47 -5.95
C LEU A 623 2.64 16.82 -6.28
N PRO A 624 3.11 16.98 -7.53
CA PRO A 624 3.55 18.27 -8.06
C PRO A 624 2.45 19.35 -7.98
N ALA A 625 2.86 20.61 -7.95
CA ALA A 625 1.94 21.75 -7.75
C ALA A 625 0.84 21.84 -8.84
N ASP A 626 1.17 21.56 -10.10
CA ASP A 626 0.19 21.60 -11.19
C ASP A 626 -0.84 20.46 -11.06
N GLU A 627 -0.44 19.29 -10.58
CA GLU A 627 -1.34 18.16 -10.33
C GLU A 627 -2.26 18.43 -9.14
N ILE A 628 -1.73 18.95 -8.04
CA ILE A 628 -2.54 19.37 -6.89
C ILE A 628 -3.57 20.42 -7.33
N ARG A 629 -3.16 21.42 -8.13
CA ARG A 629 -4.06 22.41 -8.71
C ARG A 629 -5.20 21.75 -9.48
N LYS A 630 -4.90 20.79 -10.36
CA LYS A 630 -5.90 20.03 -11.12
C LYS A 630 -6.89 19.30 -10.19
N LYS A 631 -6.43 18.71 -9.08
CA LYS A 631 -7.31 18.02 -8.11
C LYS A 631 -8.35 18.97 -7.50
N PHE A 632 -7.92 20.16 -7.07
CA PHE A 632 -8.83 21.17 -6.53
C PHE A 632 -9.80 21.69 -7.61
N GLU A 633 -9.30 22.00 -8.80
CA GLU A 633 -10.13 22.49 -9.92
C GLU A 633 -11.17 21.45 -10.36
N GLN A 634 -10.82 20.16 -10.41
CA GLN A 634 -11.74 19.05 -10.71
C GLN A 634 -12.83 18.89 -9.65
N ALA A 635 -12.52 19.16 -8.38
CA ALA A 635 -13.51 19.24 -7.31
C ALA A 635 -14.33 20.55 -7.38
N GLY A 636 -14.08 21.41 -8.37
CA GLY A 636 -14.74 22.70 -8.55
C GLY A 636 -14.29 23.75 -7.54
N ILE A 637 -13.10 23.61 -6.94
CA ILE A 637 -12.53 24.58 -6.02
C ILE A 637 -11.69 25.58 -6.83
N SER A 638 -12.10 26.85 -6.80
CA SER A 638 -11.33 27.95 -7.41
C SER A 638 -10.25 28.41 -6.44
N LEU A 639 -9.00 28.43 -6.88
CA LEU A 639 -7.89 28.92 -6.05
C LEU A 639 -7.92 30.44 -5.86
N ASP A 640 -8.75 31.19 -6.59
CA ASP A 640 -8.88 32.65 -6.44
C ASP A 640 -9.85 33.05 -5.33
N ARG A 641 -10.60 32.08 -4.80
CA ARG A 641 -11.54 32.28 -3.71
C ARG A 641 -10.97 31.73 -2.40
N PRO A 642 -11.36 32.30 -1.24
CA PRO A 642 -10.95 31.77 0.05
C PRO A 642 -11.34 30.30 0.23
N ILE A 643 -10.48 29.51 0.86
CA ILE A 643 -10.65 28.07 1.08
C ILE A 643 -10.48 27.78 2.57
N VAL A 644 -11.29 26.86 3.10
CA VAL A 644 -11.10 26.26 4.43
C VAL A 644 -11.10 24.75 4.28
N VAL A 645 -10.25 24.05 5.03
CA VAL A 645 -10.16 22.60 4.98
C VAL A 645 -10.64 21.96 6.28
N THR A 646 -11.26 20.78 6.17
CA THR A 646 -11.77 19.97 7.29
C THR A 646 -11.52 18.48 7.02
N CYS A 647 -11.65 17.64 8.04
CA CYS A 647 -11.71 16.20 7.86
C CYS A 647 -12.52 15.52 8.97
N GLY A 648 -12.03 14.42 9.55
CA GLY A 648 -12.62 13.77 10.73
C GLY A 648 -12.34 14.50 12.04
N SER A 649 -11.10 14.96 12.26
CA SER A 649 -10.64 15.56 13.53
C SER A 649 -9.37 16.39 13.34
N GLY A 650 -9.32 17.23 12.31
CA GLY A 650 -8.23 18.19 12.11
C GLY A 650 -6.87 17.61 11.64
N VAL A 651 -6.71 16.28 11.56
CA VAL A 651 -5.43 15.64 11.16
C VAL A 651 -5.23 15.67 9.64
N THR A 652 -5.98 14.84 8.89
CA THR A 652 -5.78 14.72 7.43
C THR A 652 -6.18 15.98 6.64
N ALA A 653 -6.91 16.91 7.24
CA ALA A 653 -7.18 18.23 6.66
C ALA A 653 -5.87 19.01 6.40
N CYS A 654 -4.88 18.79 7.27
CA CYS A 654 -3.57 19.42 7.14
C CYS A 654 -2.80 18.95 5.89
N ILE A 655 -3.13 17.78 5.32
CA ILE A 655 -2.57 17.33 4.03
C ILE A 655 -3.06 18.24 2.90
N LEU A 656 -4.34 18.61 2.91
CA LEU A 656 -4.88 19.56 1.93
C LEU A 656 -4.29 20.97 2.13
N ALA A 657 -4.17 21.43 3.37
CA ALA A 657 -3.53 22.71 3.68
C ALA A 657 -2.06 22.75 3.21
N LEU A 658 -1.32 21.66 3.39
CA LEU A 658 0.05 21.51 2.94
C LEU A 658 0.14 21.50 1.40
N GLY A 659 -0.74 20.78 0.72
CA GLY A 659 -0.80 20.82 -0.74
C GLY A 659 -1.16 22.20 -1.31
N LEU A 660 -2.09 22.92 -0.66
CA LEU A 660 -2.43 24.30 -1.02
C LEU A 660 -1.29 25.28 -0.74
N TYR A 661 -0.51 25.07 0.33
CA TYR A 661 0.70 25.82 0.62
C TYR A 661 1.71 25.74 -0.53
N ARG A 662 1.92 24.54 -1.08
CA ARG A 662 2.74 24.33 -2.29
C ARG A 662 2.21 25.08 -3.54
N LEU A 663 0.93 25.46 -3.57
CA LEU A 663 0.36 26.33 -4.61
C LEU A 663 0.52 27.83 -4.33
N GLY A 664 1.24 28.19 -3.26
CA GLY A 664 1.40 29.56 -2.77
C GLY A 664 0.24 30.06 -1.91
N LYS A 665 -0.65 29.17 -1.43
CA LYS A 665 -1.74 29.53 -0.51
C LYS A 665 -1.30 29.31 0.93
N ASN A 666 -0.74 30.35 1.53
CA ASN A 666 -0.07 30.24 2.82
C ASN A 666 -1.04 30.42 4.01
N ASP A 667 -2.25 30.90 3.77
CA ASP A 667 -3.26 31.32 4.74
C ASP A 667 -4.48 30.39 4.76
N ILE A 668 -4.28 29.08 4.61
CA ILE A 668 -5.36 28.10 4.62
C ILE A 668 -5.76 27.73 6.06
N PRO A 669 -6.96 28.11 6.53
CA PRO A 669 -7.48 27.67 7.81
C PRO A 669 -7.84 26.18 7.81
N VAL A 670 -7.50 25.52 8.92
CA VAL A 670 -8.00 24.19 9.27
C VAL A 670 -9.14 24.34 10.27
N TYR A 671 -10.28 23.72 9.98
CA TYR A 671 -11.32 23.51 10.98
C TYR A 671 -10.92 22.37 11.91
N ASP A 672 -10.49 22.72 13.12
CA ASP A 672 -9.79 21.80 14.02
C ASP A 672 -10.69 20.69 14.56
N GLY A 673 -11.82 21.05 15.15
CA GLY A 673 -12.82 20.08 15.64
C GLY A 673 -13.40 19.20 14.54
N SER A 674 -13.41 19.69 13.30
CA SER A 674 -13.72 18.91 12.09
C SER A 674 -15.07 18.18 12.20
N TRP A 675 -15.27 17.09 11.43
CA TRP A 675 -16.53 16.35 11.45
C TRP A 675 -16.92 15.82 12.83
N THR A 676 -15.97 15.43 13.68
CA THR A 676 -16.28 14.89 15.01
C THR A 676 -16.98 15.93 15.89
N GLU A 677 -16.50 17.18 15.89
CA GLU A 677 -17.14 18.26 16.63
C GLU A 677 -18.48 18.67 16.00
N TRP A 678 -18.55 18.79 14.68
CA TRP A 678 -19.79 19.15 13.98
C TRP A 678 -20.90 18.11 14.18
N GLU A 679 -20.54 16.82 14.10
CA GLU A 679 -21.51 15.74 14.23
C GLU A 679 -22.05 15.63 15.66
N ALA A 680 -21.24 15.96 16.66
CA ALA A 680 -21.66 16.00 18.06
C ALA A 680 -22.72 17.09 18.35
N GLN A 681 -22.91 18.06 17.45
CA GLN A 681 -23.89 19.13 17.64
C GLN A 681 -25.32 18.74 17.23
N PRO A 682 -26.35 19.40 17.80
CA PRO A 682 -27.76 19.17 17.44
C PRO A 682 -28.08 19.49 15.97
N ASP A 683 -28.75 18.56 15.28
CA ASP A 683 -29.03 18.63 13.84
C ASP A 683 -29.83 19.89 13.41
N HIS A 684 -30.65 20.47 14.31
CA HIS A 684 -31.44 21.69 14.02
C HIS A 684 -30.55 22.91 13.72
N ASP A 685 -29.45 23.05 14.46
CA ASP A 685 -28.54 24.20 14.33
C ASP A 685 -27.30 23.88 13.48
N TYR A 686 -27.04 22.58 13.27
CA TYR A 686 -25.87 22.04 12.58
C TYR A 686 -26.31 20.98 11.56
N PRO A 687 -26.86 21.41 10.42
CA PRO A 687 -27.38 20.49 9.39
C PRO A 687 -26.30 19.56 8.84
N LYS A 688 -26.73 18.41 8.34
CA LYS A 688 -25.88 17.31 7.86
C LYS A 688 -26.42 16.81 6.52
N VAL A 689 -25.53 16.48 5.58
CA VAL A 689 -25.90 15.94 4.28
C VAL A 689 -25.44 14.49 4.18
N THR A 690 -26.35 13.59 3.80
CA THR A 690 -26.06 12.20 3.45
C THR A 690 -26.69 11.88 2.09
N SER A 691 -26.06 10.99 1.31
CA SER A 691 -26.57 10.55 0.00
C SER A 691 -27.89 9.76 0.05
N THR A 692 -28.42 9.50 1.25
CA THR A 692 -29.68 8.79 1.50
C THR A 692 -30.88 9.72 1.71
N GLY A 693 -30.70 11.05 1.68
CA GLY A 693 -31.78 12.03 1.84
C GLY A 693 -32.09 12.75 0.53
N SER A 694 -33.00 12.18 -0.27
CA SER A 694 -33.75 12.89 -1.32
C SER A 694 -35.23 12.82 -1.01
#